data_AF-A0A2E4MZU9-F1
#
_entry.id   AF-A0A2E4MZU9-F1
#
_cell.length_a   1.000
_cell.length_b   1.000
_cell.length_c   1.000
_cell.angle_alpha   90.00
_cell.angle_beta   90.00
_cell.angle_gamma   90.00
#
_symmetry.space_group_name_H-M   'P 1'
#
loop_
_entity.id
_entity.type
_entity.pdbx_description
1 polymer ?
#
loop_
_entity_poly.entity_id
_entity_poly.type
_entity_poly.pdbx_seq_one_letter_code
_entity_poly.pdbx_strand_id
1 'polypeptide(L)'
;MLGAIRDHIVCVVTLVMRNVGLNLQTLVAAFLLAAIQTIRIEGADMGPNELGIGGVGGVYLLAEPGKLTVQVWKQDLNRHDKQTNLRAILLSPDRKPVGEAVIVDDGLRNDDGPGHIKQIELETDVDQAGIYALSITVTNDRYGENIRWGFRTNCKRYLIETSRGHRDARHVEPIVLVSPDISADVCFAARPREITIDVEGLHGGGHPKLYDAAGSLVADLSSSAEGRASYTLPPGSRGIGPWRLHFPSGQAIVHIDGVTRWDSGEPLENLSLWSPTLDSWFPFHDLRWMLTPYSHVVHAMPGEQRQIELRIHNNGTSIDGFDLAFSEGSLPVELTDHRVELPPDEPRIVTATVSVPPDASVGDTLTTQVSVVSEKHGISTWSRLKVRVGKPDYAIDVPLTYRPYEHENEQFAYTPDYPNTGQLYFAPDNTPYVRVDDGIDRLGPTGWETVDTVDGERYRSVTTKVAFGGDGEICLLGRSPEGVAYLLSEDGGDTFQATPVPPRDTKRQQWDIEQFAGANNPPRLAPFVRATETGEYDPNNFWRHVNDLELFLPERIAGKVFIGDPILLSTQAIGISSHSGIPSALASQGDRVHIIWGEATDPDGHEPGVPAYVATYDRNKKSLLGEKAFVGFGPPANDVHNTPSIVIDSQGYLHTLTGTHGQPFAYARSVEPHTAHAGFTEPELVENDLRSTYIGFVCDSNDTLHLVFRTWKSDGEYHPEGYYANLAYKRKHRDRPWEPMKRLAVAPFTEYSIWYHRLTIDRNDRLFVSFDYWSTFWFYRVDHYGNSPGRGRAGGGGRRKTILSSDGGDSWKLLETNDL
;
A
#
# COMPACT_ATOMS: atom_id res chain seq x y z
N MET A 1 48.84 9.81 12.82
CA MET A 1 48.18 8.73 12.05
C MET A 1 47.02 9.23 11.20
N LEU A 2 46.16 10.14 11.67
CA LEU A 2 45.07 10.75 10.90
C LEU A 2 45.50 11.69 9.75
N GLY A 3 46.67 12.34 9.84
CA GLY A 3 47.19 13.19 8.75
C GLY A 3 47.63 12.42 7.51
N ALA A 4 48.22 11.23 7.68
CA ALA A 4 48.74 10.41 6.58
C ALA A 4 47.62 9.74 5.75
N ILE A 5 46.44 9.50 6.35
CA ILE A 5 45.28 8.93 5.67
C ILE A 5 44.63 9.98 4.76
N ARG A 6 44.59 11.26 5.20
CA ARG A 6 44.08 12.37 4.40
C ARG A 6 44.89 12.60 3.13
N ASP A 7 46.22 12.57 3.24
CA ASP A 7 47.10 12.77 2.08
C ASP A 7 47.06 11.59 1.11
N HIS A 8 46.80 10.36 1.60
CA HIS A 8 46.67 9.19 0.75
C HIS A 8 45.36 9.16 -0.05
N ILE A 9 44.25 9.61 0.55
CA ILE A 9 42.94 9.74 -0.12
C ILE A 9 42.99 10.83 -1.19
N VAL A 10 43.61 11.98 -0.90
CA VAL A 10 43.78 13.06 -1.88
C VAL A 10 44.63 12.59 -3.07
N CYS A 11 45.68 11.80 -2.83
CA CYS A 11 46.53 11.29 -3.89
C CYS A 11 45.82 10.23 -4.78
N VAL A 12 44.97 9.36 -4.21
CA VAL A 12 44.21 8.35 -4.95
C VAL A 12 43.10 8.99 -5.79
N VAL A 13 42.38 9.96 -5.23
CA VAL A 13 41.32 10.70 -5.95
C VAL A 13 41.91 11.50 -7.12
N THR A 14 43.09 12.10 -6.93
CA THR A 14 43.78 12.85 -8.00
C THR A 14 44.29 11.92 -9.12
N LEU A 15 44.67 10.68 -8.80
CA LEU A 15 45.14 9.70 -9.78
C LEU A 15 43.99 9.11 -10.61
N VAL A 16 42.82 8.87 -9.99
CA VAL A 16 41.61 8.42 -10.69
C VAL A 16 41.07 9.52 -11.62
N MET A 17 41.09 10.78 -11.19
CA MET A 17 40.59 11.91 -11.99
C MET A 17 41.42 12.18 -13.26
N ARG A 18 42.71 11.82 -13.31
CA ARG A 18 43.54 11.98 -14.51
C ARG A 18 43.22 10.98 -15.62
N ASN A 19 42.64 9.82 -15.31
CA ASN A 19 42.40 8.76 -16.29
C ASN A 19 41.03 8.82 -16.98
N VAL A 20 40.09 9.66 -16.51
CA VAL A 20 38.70 9.66 -17.01
C VAL A 20 38.29 10.98 -17.68
N GLY A 21 39.17 11.98 -17.76
CA GLY A 21 38.93 13.18 -18.59
C GLY A 21 37.67 13.98 -18.26
N LEU A 22 37.18 13.95 -17.02
CA LEU A 22 36.00 14.70 -16.58
C LEU A 22 36.39 16.05 -15.96
N ASN A 23 35.74 17.11 -16.43
CA ASN A 23 36.01 18.48 -16.05
C ASN A 23 35.33 18.81 -14.70
N LEU A 24 36.09 19.38 -13.76
CA LEU A 24 35.69 19.64 -12.36
C LEU A 24 34.43 20.53 -12.23
N GLN A 25 34.16 21.36 -13.25
CA GLN A 25 33.02 22.27 -13.24
C GLN A 25 31.66 21.59 -13.46
N THR A 26 31.62 20.42 -14.12
CA THR A 26 30.36 19.74 -14.43
C THR A 26 29.86 18.90 -13.25
N LEU A 27 30.77 18.34 -12.45
CA LEU A 27 30.42 17.54 -11.26
C LEU A 27 29.97 18.42 -10.08
N VAL A 28 30.54 19.63 -9.95
CA VAL A 28 30.16 20.58 -8.91
C VAL A 28 28.82 21.25 -9.25
N ALA A 29 28.50 21.47 -10.53
CA ALA A 29 27.20 21.99 -10.94
C ALA A 29 26.05 20.97 -10.75
N ALA A 30 26.32 19.67 -10.92
CA ALA A 30 25.32 18.61 -10.70
C ALA A 30 25.03 18.34 -9.21
N PHE A 31 25.98 18.64 -8.30
CA PHE A 31 25.76 18.55 -6.85
C PHE A 31 25.24 19.86 -6.21
N LEU A 32 25.35 21.01 -6.88
CA LEU A 32 24.87 22.31 -6.36
C LEU A 32 23.48 22.75 -6.86
N LEU A 33 22.80 21.97 -7.69
CA LEU A 33 21.39 22.19 -8.05
C LEU A 33 20.41 21.34 -7.22
N ALA A 34 20.88 20.67 -6.17
CA ALA A 34 20.05 20.40 -5.01
C ALA A 34 19.91 21.72 -4.24
N ALA A 35 18.70 22.25 -4.14
CA ALA A 35 18.43 23.42 -3.32
C ALA A 35 18.97 23.18 -1.91
N ILE A 36 20.10 23.81 -1.57
CA ILE A 36 20.58 23.90 -0.19
C ILE A 36 19.56 24.79 0.51
N GLN A 37 18.50 24.18 1.03
CA GLN A 37 17.66 24.84 2.01
C GLN A 37 18.52 25.05 3.25
N THR A 38 18.61 26.31 3.65
CA THR A 38 19.34 26.70 4.84
C THR A 38 18.52 26.22 6.03
N ILE A 39 18.92 25.11 6.66
CA ILE A 39 18.40 24.75 7.99
C ILE A 39 18.84 25.89 8.92
N ARG A 40 17.92 26.77 9.29
CA ARG A 40 18.16 27.77 10.32
C ARG A 40 17.83 27.17 11.68
N ILE A 41 18.81 27.24 12.58
CA ILE A 41 18.63 26.98 14.02
C ILE A 41 18.40 28.33 14.73
N GLU A 42 17.69 29.26 14.10
CA GLU A 42 17.43 30.60 14.66
C GLU A 42 15.92 30.85 14.73
N GLY A 43 15.33 30.43 15.85
CA GLY A 43 13.97 30.77 16.28
C GLY A 43 13.97 30.82 17.81
N ALA A 44 13.00 31.53 18.42
CA ALA A 44 12.85 31.50 19.88
C ALA A 44 12.61 30.04 20.33
N ASP A 45 13.51 29.50 21.15
CA ASP A 45 13.46 28.10 21.61
C ASP A 45 12.04 27.71 22.03
N MET A 46 11.51 26.64 21.43
CA MET A 46 10.27 26.04 21.89
C MET A 46 10.52 25.48 23.29
N GLY A 47 9.84 26.07 24.26
CA GLY A 47 9.96 25.72 25.67
C GLY A 47 8.92 24.68 26.10
N PRO A 48 8.95 24.28 27.39
CA PRO A 48 8.00 23.34 27.98
C PRO A 48 6.53 23.81 27.94
N ASN A 49 6.28 25.06 27.57
CA ASN A 49 4.97 25.69 27.51
C ASN A 49 4.29 25.59 26.13
N GLU A 50 4.84 24.80 25.21
CA GLU A 50 4.20 24.49 23.92
C GLU A 50 3.30 23.26 24.03
N LEU A 51 2.28 23.19 23.18
CA LEU A 51 1.42 22.01 23.10
C LEU A 51 2.20 20.82 22.52
N GLY A 52 2.44 19.83 23.36
CA GLY A 52 3.04 18.55 23.00
C GLY A 52 1.97 17.53 22.69
N ILE A 53 2.23 16.78 21.63
CA ILE A 53 1.33 15.79 21.05
C ILE A 53 2.06 14.45 21.01
N GLY A 54 1.37 13.38 21.42
CA GLY A 54 1.82 12.01 21.24
C GLY A 54 1.35 11.42 19.90
N GLY A 55 1.89 10.27 19.50
CA GLY A 55 1.59 9.71 18.19
C GLY A 55 2.48 10.25 17.08
N VAL A 56 2.15 9.89 15.85
CA VAL A 56 2.76 10.42 14.62
C VAL A 56 1.66 11.04 13.77
N GLY A 57 1.87 11.23 12.46
CA GLY A 57 0.82 11.67 11.54
C GLY A 57 1.25 12.88 10.73
N GLY A 58 0.58 14.01 10.90
CA GLY A 58 0.91 15.22 10.19
C GLY A 58 -0.01 16.42 10.42
N VAL A 59 0.16 17.43 9.58
CA VAL A 59 -0.59 18.70 9.61
C VAL A 59 -0.98 19.08 8.19
N TYR A 60 -2.24 19.46 7.97
CA TYR A 60 -2.69 20.14 6.75
C TYR A 60 -2.69 21.64 6.97
N LEU A 61 -2.05 22.40 6.10
CA LEU A 61 -1.89 23.86 6.23
C LEU A 61 -2.53 24.56 5.03
N LEU A 62 -3.49 25.45 5.27
CA LEU A 62 -4.06 26.31 4.24
C LEU A 62 -3.21 27.59 4.16
N ALA A 63 -2.16 27.53 3.33
CA ALA A 63 -1.19 28.60 3.22
C ALA A 63 -1.63 29.64 2.19
N GLU A 64 -1.40 30.91 2.52
CA GLU A 64 -1.64 32.07 1.66
C GLU A 64 -0.32 32.53 1.01
N PRO A 65 -0.36 33.33 -0.08
CA PRO A 65 0.84 33.80 -0.74
C PRO A 65 1.82 34.54 0.20
N GLY A 66 3.10 34.21 0.09
CA GLY A 66 4.16 34.70 0.95
C GLY A 66 5.05 33.59 1.50
N LYS A 67 5.78 33.86 2.58
CA LYS A 67 6.65 32.86 3.21
C LYS A 67 5.81 31.92 4.08
N LEU A 68 5.93 30.61 3.91
CA LEU A 68 5.44 29.62 4.86
C LEU A 68 6.61 29.08 5.68
N THR A 69 6.51 29.21 7.01
CA THR A 69 7.49 28.68 7.96
C THR A 69 6.79 27.72 8.90
N VAL A 70 7.40 26.55 9.12
CA VAL A 70 6.94 25.53 10.05
C VAL A 70 8.11 25.06 10.89
N GLN A 71 8.11 25.42 12.17
CA GLN A 71 9.06 24.91 13.15
C GLN A 71 8.49 23.64 13.75
N VAL A 72 9.27 22.55 13.75
CA VAL A 72 8.89 21.26 14.34
C VAL A 72 9.84 20.98 15.49
N TRP A 73 9.31 20.52 16.61
CA TRP A 73 10.10 20.11 17.76
C TRP A 73 9.79 18.68 18.17
N LYS A 74 10.76 18.03 18.80
CA LYS A 74 10.69 16.68 19.36
C LYS A 74 11.35 16.66 20.73
N GLN A 75 10.81 15.83 21.61
CA GLN A 75 11.49 15.36 22.80
C GLN A 75 11.37 13.84 22.90
N ASP A 76 12.49 13.16 23.08
CA ASP A 76 12.56 11.76 23.43
C ASP A 76 12.06 11.55 24.86
N LEU A 77 11.20 10.55 25.07
CA LEU A 77 10.68 10.23 26.40
C LEU A 77 11.52 9.17 27.12
N ASN A 78 12.41 8.49 26.39
CA ASN A 78 13.35 7.47 26.91
C ASN A 78 12.67 6.41 27.78
N ARG A 79 11.48 5.96 27.35
CA ARG A 79 10.69 4.88 27.98
C ARG A 79 11.18 3.49 27.62
N HIS A 80 11.92 3.39 26.52
CA HIS A 80 12.49 2.17 25.97
C HIS A 80 13.83 2.49 25.30
N ASP A 81 14.72 1.51 25.23
CA ASP A 81 16.01 1.62 24.54
C ASP A 81 15.80 1.45 23.02
N LYS A 82 15.27 2.49 22.38
CA LYS A 82 14.95 2.54 20.95
C LYS A 82 15.41 3.85 20.35
N GLN A 83 16.10 3.78 19.22
CA GLN A 83 16.49 4.97 18.47
C GLN A 83 15.29 5.53 17.68
N THR A 84 14.84 6.72 18.04
CA THR A 84 13.66 7.37 17.45
C THR A 84 14.02 8.64 16.68
N ASN A 85 14.34 8.52 15.40
CA ASN A 85 14.58 9.68 14.55
C ASN A 85 13.26 10.16 13.95
N LEU A 86 12.87 11.41 14.22
CA LEU A 86 11.67 12.02 13.62
C LEU A 86 12.04 12.65 12.29
N ARG A 87 11.36 12.25 11.22
CA ARG A 87 11.48 12.82 9.89
C ARG A 87 10.23 13.65 9.58
N ALA A 88 10.46 14.93 9.28
CA ALA A 88 9.44 15.91 8.93
C ALA A 88 9.56 16.27 7.45
N ILE A 89 8.48 16.11 6.68
CA ILE A 89 8.43 16.39 5.23
C ILE A 89 7.32 17.40 4.95
N LEU A 90 7.68 18.61 4.55
CA LEU A 90 6.76 19.64 4.08
C LEU A 90 6.50 19.47 2.58
N LEU A 91 5.22 19.43 2.21
CA LEU A 91 4.72 19.11 0.88
C LEU A 91 3.88 20.27 0.34
N SER A 92 4.09 20.64 -0.91
CA SER A 92 3.23 21.60 -1.62
C SER A 92 1.86 21.01 -1.97
N PRO A 93 0.90 21.82 -2.46
CA PRO A 93 -0.42 21.35 -2.90
C PRO A 93 -0.40 20.19 -3.91
N ASP A 94 0.63 20.13 -4.76
CA ASP A 94 0.86 19.02 -5.69
C ASP A 94 1.63 17.82 -5.09
N ARG A 95 1.85 17.82 -3.77
CA ARG A 95 2.59 16.82 -2.98
C ARG A 95 4.05 16.64 -3.33
N LYS A 96 4.65 17.60 -4.04
CA LYS A 96 6.11 17.67 -4.16
C LYS A 96 6.73 18.01 -2.78
N PRO A 97 7.77 17.30 -2.32
CA PRO A 97 8.55 17.71 -1.16
C PRO A 97 9.20 19.08 -1.41
N VAL A 98 8.85 20.06 -0.57
CA VAL A 98 9.40 21.43 -0.57
C VAL A 98 10.20 21.73 0.69
N GLY A 99 10.28 20.80 1.63
CA GLY A 99 11.22 20.86 2.75
C GLY A 99 11.28 19.51 3.46
N GLU A 100 12.46 19.12 3.92
CA GLU A 100 12.66 17.87 4.64
C GLU A 100 13.76 18.01 5.69
N ALA A 101 13.51 17.52 6.90
CA ALA A 101 14.50 17.49 7.97
C ALA A 101 14.30 16.27 8.88
N VAL A 102 15.39 15.88 9.56
CA VAL A 102 15.38 14.82 10.57
C VAL A 102 15.83 15.39 11.91
N ILE A 103 15.04 15.18 12.95
CA ILE A 103 15.44 15.38 14.34
C ILE A 103 15.91 14.03 14.88
N VAL A 104 17.24 13.91 15.06
CA VAL A 104 17.85 12.67 15.54
C VAL A 104 17.54 12.39 17.01
N ASP A 105 17.54 11.12 17.37
CA ASP A 105 17.50 10.60 18.73
C ASP A 105 18.49 11.31 19.68
N ASP A 106 18.13 11.47 20.95
CA ASP A 106 18.96 12.14 21.96
C ASP A 106 20.15 11.31 22.46
N GLY A 107 20.17 10.00 22.19
CA GLY A 107 21.21 9.07 22.60
C GLY A 107 21.21 8.75 24.10
N LEU A 108 20.18 9.15 24.83
CA LEU A 108 19.99 8.80 26.24
C LEU A 108 19.48 7.35 26.36
N ARG A 109 19.68 6.74 27.53
CA ARG A 109 19.22 5.38 27.79
C ARG A 109 17.84 5.37 28.40
N ASN A 110 17.23 4.20 28.40
CA ASN A 110 16.00 3.97 29.16
C ASN A 110 16.17 4.42 30.63
N ASP A 111 15.12 5.01 31.20
CA ASP A 111 15.04 5.51 32.59
C ASP A 111 15.86 6.80 32.89
N ASP A 112 16.60 7.35 31.94
CA ASP A 112 17.24 8.69 32.08
C ASP A 112 16.21 9.84 32.10
N GLY A 113 14.93 9.51 31.85
CA GLY A 113 13.83 10.45 31.76
C GLY A 113 13.81 11.20 30.42
N PRO A 114 12.86 12.15 30.24
CA PRO A 114 12.73 12.87 28.99
C PRO A 114 13.98 13.68 28.63
N GLY A 115 14.42 13.58 27.39
CA GLY A 115 15.59 14.28 26.85
C GLY A 115 15.42 15.79 26.71
N HIS A 116 16.40 16.44 26.09
CA HIS A 116 16.24 17.85 25.70
C HIS A 116 15.33 18.00 24.49
N ILE A 117 14.54 19.08 24.44
CA ILE A 117 13.78 19.43 23.24
C ILE A 117 14.77 19.79 22.14
N LYS A 118 14.61 19.15 20.98
CA LYS A 118 15.30 19.49 19.74
C LYS A 118 14.29 20.03 18.74
N GLN A 119 14.71 20.94 17.87
CA GLN A 119 13.83 21.59 16.91
C GLN A 119 14.52 21.79 15.55
N ILE A 120 13.70 21.85 14.50
CA ILE A 120 14.08 22.21 13.14
C ILE A 120 13.06 23.21 12.59
N GLU A 121 13.44 23.93 11.54
CA GLU A 121 12.57 24.84 10.80
C GLU A 121 12.56 24.45 9.33
N LEU A 122 11.35 24.31 8.77
CA LEU A 122 11.10 24.10 7.36
C LEU A 122 10.49 25.37 6.77
N GLU A 123 10.96 25.77 5.59
CA GLU A 123 10.48 26.98 4.92
C GLU A 123 10.27 26.77 3.43
N THR A 124 9.21 27.38 2.89
CA THR A 124 8.96 27.46 1.44
C THR A 124 8.31 28.79 1.10
N ASP A 125 8.51 29.25 -0.12
CA ASP A 125 7.73 30.36 -0.67
C ASP A 125 6.42 29.81 -1.24
N VAL A 126 5.32 30.54 -1.00
CA VAL A 126 3.97 30.22 -1.46
C VAL A 126 3.60 31.25 -2.51
N ASP A 127 3.59 30.84 -3.77
CA ASP A 127 3.23 31.71 -4.88
C ASP A 127 1.70 31.86 -5.02
N GLN A 128 0.99 30.76 -4.77
CA GLN A 128 -0.46 30.67 -4.83
C GLN A 128 -1.00 29.94 -3.59
N ALA A 129 -2.13 30.44 -3.08
CA ALA A 129 -2.83 29.82 -1.97
C ALA A 129 -3.17 28.35 -2.25
N GLY A 130 -3.02 27.50 -1.23
CA GLY A 130 -3.28 26.07 -1.38
C GLY A 130 -3.13 25.27 -0.10
N ILE A 131 -3.45 23.98 -0.20
CA ILE A 131 -3.40 23.05 0.94
C ILE A 131 -2.07 22.29 0.94
N TYR A 132 -1.14 22.77 1.75
CA TYR A 132 0.14 22.13 2.04
C TYR A 132 -0.04 21.03 3.09
N ALA A 133 0.92 20.10 3.16
CA ALA A 133 0.91 19.03 4.15
C ALA A 133 2.30 18.89 4.80
N LEU A 134 2.34 18.66 6.11
CA LEU A 134 3.52 18.27 6.87
C LEU A 134 3.34 16.82 7.29
N SER A 135 4.18 15.90 6.81
CA SER A 135 4.19 14.50 7.24
C SER A 135 5.24 14.28 8.34
N ILE A 136 4.85 13.60 9.41
CA ILE A 136 5.68 13.22 10.55
C ILE A 136 5.77 11.71 10.62
N THR A 137 6.99 11.18 10.50
CA THR A 137 7.30 9.76 10.66
C THR A 137 8.44 9.59 11.66
N VAL A 138 8.49 8.44 12.32
CA VAL A 138 9.51 8.18 13.36
C VAL A 138 10.05 6.76 13.21
N THR A 139 11.37 6.61 13.15
CA THR A 139 12.02 5.31 13.09
C THR A 139 11.85 4.54 14.40
N ASN A 140 11.64 3.23 14.31
CA ASN A 140 11.39 2.28 15.40
C ASN A 140 10.22 2.61 16.34
N ASP A 141 9.43 3.63 16.00
CA ASP A 141 8.30 4.12 16.78
C ASP A 141 7.14 4.54 15.87
N ARG A 142 6.70 3.61 15.01
CA ARG A 142 5.56 3.82 14.09
C ARG A 142 4.27 4.29 14.78
N TYR A 143 4.16 4.16 16.10
CA TYR A 143 3.01 4.61 16.89
C TYR A 143 3.24 5.93 17.64
N GLY A 144 4.45 6.48 17.66
CA GLY A 144 4.79 7.72 18.36
C GLY A 144 4.57 7.64 19.87
N GLU A 145 4.86 6.48 20.49
CA GLU A 145 4.65 6.25 21.92
C GLU A 145 5.89 6.58 22.77
N ASN A 146 7.04 6.78 22.11
CA ASN A 146 8.35 7.00 22.72
C ASN A 146 8.85 8.43 22.59
N ILE A 147 8.12 9.25 21.84
CA ILE A 147 8.42 10.67 21.66
C ILE A 147 7.20 11.51 22.02
N ARG A 148 7.42 12.81 22.21
CA ARG A 148 6.41 13.83 21.98
C ARG A 148 6.92 14.87 21.01
N TRP A 149 6.02 15.43 20.22
CA TRP A 149 6.36 16.43 19.23
C TRP A 149 5.31 17.53 19.19
N GLY A 150 5.63 18.62 18.50
CA GLY A 150 4.69 19.68 18.20
C GLY A 150 5.27 20.61 17.14
N PHE A 151 4.55 21.70 16.85
CA PHE A 151 4.99 22.64 15.83
C PHE A 151 4.48 24.06 16.09
N ARG A 152 5.17 25.03 15.49
CA ARG A 152 4.70 26.40 15.32
C ARG A 152 4.72 26.73 13.83
N THR A 153 3.75 27.52 13.38
CA THR A 153 3.70 27.98 11.99
C THR A 153 3.11 29.38 11.92
N ASN A 154 3.51 30.13 10.89
CA ASN A 154 2.88 31.39 10.53
C ASN A 154 1.57 31.19 9.72
N CYS A 155 1.25 29.95 9.33
CA CYS A 155 -0.01 29.61 8.69
C CYS A 155 -1.16 29.70 9.69
N LYS A 156 -2.10 30.61 9.46
CA LYS A 156 -3.21 30.84 10.38
C LYS A 156 -4.17 29.66 10.45
N ARG A 157 -4.39 28.97 9.33
CA ARG A 157 -5.39 27.90 9.18
C ARG A 157 -4.70 26.56 8.98
N TYR A 158 -4.93 25.61 9.89
CA TYR A 158 -4.37 24.27 9.84
C TYR A 158 -5.23 23.26 10.62
N LEU A 159 -5.12 21.99 10.25
CA LEU A 159 -5.65 20.86 11.00
C LEU A 159 -4.53 19.86 11.26
N ILE A 160 -4.54 19.26 12.45
CA ILE A 160 -3.64 18.21 12.88
C ILE A 160 -4.32 16.87 12.64
N GLU A 161 -3.56 15.89 12.17
CA GLU A 161 -3.96 14.51 12.00
C GLU A 161 -2.94 13.65 12.76
N THR A 162 -3.37 12.96 13.82
CA THR A 162 -2.46 12.26 14.75
C THR A 162 -2.53 10.74 14.62
N SER A 163 -2.86 10.23 13.43
CA SER A 163 -2.95 8.78 13.22
C SER A 163 -1.61 8.09 13.43
N ARG A 164 -1.68 6.90 14.02
CA ARG A 164 -0.54 6.04 14.31
C ARG A 164 -0.36 5.02 13.20
N GLY A 165 0.72 4.25 13.32
CA GLY A 165 0.98 3.11 12.45
C GLY A 165 -0.11 2.04 12.55
N HIS A 166 -0.11 1.13 11.57
CA HIS A 166 -1.00 -0.03 11.52
C HIS A 166 -0.90 -0.95 12.76
N ARG A 167 -2.05 -1.44 13.20
CA ARG A 167 -2.24 -2.47 14.22
C ARG A 167 -3.18 -3.53 13.67
N ASP A 168 -2.96 -4.79 14.04
CA ASP A 168 -3.89 -5.89 13.72
C ASP A 168 -5.08 -5.88 14.71
N ALA A 169 -5.76 -4.75 14.80
CA ALA A 169 -6.89 -4.49 15.70
C ALA A 169 -7.85 -3.48 15.06
N ARG A 170 -9.01 -3.26 15.69
CA ARG A 170 -9.92 -2.19 15.27
C ARG A 170 -9.16 -0.86 15.27
N HIS A 171 -9.24 -0.14 14.15
CA HIS A 171 -8.56 1.13 14.02
C HIS A 171 -9.16 2.17 14.97
N VAL A 172 -8.30 2.71 15.84
CA VAL A 172 -8.61 3.76 16.81
C VAL A 172 -7.39 4.67 16.94
N GLU A 173 -7.62 5.98 16.95
CA GLU A 173 -6.55 6.97 16.92
C GLU A 173 -6.77 8.08 17.94
N PRO A 174 -6.55 7.80 19.25
CA PRO A 174 -6.74 8.82 20.27
C PRO A 174 -5.85 10.04 20.05
N ILE A 175 -6.39 11.21 20.36
CA ILE A 175 -5.60 12.44 20.48
C ILE A 175 -4.91 12.41 21.83
N VAL A 176 -3.58 12.55 21.84
CA VAL A 176 -2.77 12.47 23.06
C VAL A 176 -2.08 13.80 23.30
N LEU A 177 -2.49 14.48 24.36
CA LEU A 177 -1.95 15.75 24.82
C LEU A 177 -0.99 15.49 25.99
N VAL A 178 0.19 16.12 25.96
CA VAL A 178 1.28 15.84 26.93
C VAL A 178 1.97 17.11 27.47
N SER A 179 1.21 18.19 27.64
CA SER A 179 1.68 19.47 28.20
C SER A 179 0.82 19.87 29.43
N PRO A 180 1.10 19.31 30.62
CA PRO A 180 0.26 19.53 31.80
C PRO A 180 0.24 20.96 32.33
N ASP A 181 1.29 21.74 32.04
CA ASP A 181 1.50 23.08 32.58
C ASP A 181 0.74 24.19 31.83
N ILE A 182 0.05 23.84 30.74
CA ILE A 182 -0.76 24.77 29.94
C ILE A 182 -2.19 24.27 29.80
N SER A 183 -3.16 25.14 29.53
CA SER A 183 -4.48 24.71 29.04
C SER A 183 -4.41 24.30 27.57
N ALA A 184 -5.30 23.41 27.13
CA ALA A 184 -5.39 22.99 25.74
C ALA A 184 -6.84 22.92 25.26
N ASP A 185 -7.06 23.15 23.97
CA ASP A 185 -8.34 22.92 23.31
C ASP A 185 -8.18 21.81 22.26
N VAL A 186 -9.23 21.01 22.09
CA VAL A 186 -9.39 20.09 20.95
C VAL A 186 -10.64 20.52 20.19
N CYS A 187 -10.44 21.16 19.05
CA CYS A 187 -11.50 21.54 18.13
C CYS A 187 -11.72 20.45 17.07
N PHE A 188 -12.96 20.02 16.86
CA PHE A 188 -13.29 18.87 15.98
C PHE A 188 -14.66 19.01 15.30
N ALA A 189 -14.87 18.27 14.22
CA ALA A 189 -16.16 18.18 13.54
C ALA A 189 -17.05 17.12 14.22
N ALA A 190 -18.20 17.52 14.75
CA ALA A 190 -19.13 16.59 15.40
C ALA A 190 -20.05 15.91 14.36
N ARG A 191 -20.13 14.57 14.40
CA ARG A 191 -21.07 13.80 13.56
C ARG A 191 -22.53 13.95 14.02
N PRO A 192 -23.53 13.79 13.12
CA PRO A 192 -24.95 13.90 13.48
C PRO A 192 -25.47 12.70 14.30
N ARG A 193 -24.74 11.58 14.29
CA ARG A 193 -25.05 10.40 15.12
C ARG A 193 -24.75 10.67 16.59
N GLU A 194 -25.04 9.69 17.44
CA GLU A 194 -24.58 9.68 18.83
C GLU A 194 -23.05 9.80 18.88
N ILE A 195 -22.52 10.54 19.84
CA ILE A 195 -21.08 10.67 20.04
C ILE A 195 -20.78 10.37 21.50
N THR A 196 -20.01 9.32 21.75
CA THR A 196 -19.36 9.16 23.06
C THR A 196 -17.99 9.83 23.01
N ILE A 197 -17.73 10.66 24.01
CA ILE A 197 -16.42 11.27 24.28
C ILE A 197 -15.90 10.64 25.55
N ASP A 198 -14.74 9.97 25.45
CA ASP A 198 -14.03 9.41 26.60
C ASP A 198 -12.67 10.09 26.73
N VAL A 199 -12.34 10.47 27.97
CA VAL A 199 -11.10 11.15 28.31
C VAL A 199 -10.42 10.38 29.42
N GLU A 200 -9.13 10.12 29.25
CA GLU A 200 -8.28 9.44 30.23
C GLU A 200 -7.02 10.25 30.56
N GLY A 201 -6.38 9.94 31.68
CA GLY A 201 -5.07 10.51 32.04
C GLY A 201 -5.10 11.98 32.46
N LEU A 202 -6.25 12.49 32.92
CA LEU A 202 -6.39 13.87 33.38
C LEU A 202 -5.54 14.16 34.61
N HIS A 203 -4.75 15.23 34.55
CA HIS A 203 -3.93 15.69 35.67
C HIS A 203 -4.76 16.50 36.68
N GLY A 204 -4.52 16.31 37.98
CA GLY A 204 -4.99 17.19 39.06
C GLY A 204 -6.51 17.30 39.23
N GLY A 205 -7.30 16.33 38.74
CA GLY A 205 -8.77 16.41 38.77
C GLY A 205 -9.35 17.45 37.82
N GLY A 206 -8.68 17.74 36.70
CA GLY A 206 -9.16 18.67 35.69
C GLY A 206 -10.52 18.23 35.11
N HIS A 207 -11.42 19.18 34.92
CA HIS A 207 -12.78 18.97 34.38
C HIS A 207 -12.86 19.51 32.95
N PRO A 208 -12.82 18.66 31.90
CA PRO A 208 -12.94 19.12 30.53
C PRO A 208 -14.31 19.74 30.26
N LYS A 209 -14.37 20.78 29.42
CA LYS A 209 -15.61 21.48 29.08
C LYS A 209 -15.89 21.38 27.60
N LEU A 210 -17.07 20.88 27.25
CA LEU A 210 -17.51 20.73 25.88
C LEU A 210 -18.38 21.91 25.46
N TYR A 211 -17.99 22.55 24.36
CA TYR A 211 -18.72 23.65 23.73
C TYR A 211 -19.18 23.24 22.33
N ASP A 212 -20.39 23.66 21.94
CA ASP A 212 -20.89 23.49 20.59
C ASP A 212 -20.28 24.49 19.60
N ALA A 213 -20.64 24.35 18.32
CA ALA A 213 -20.19 25.24 17.25
C ALA A 213 -20.59 26.73 17.42
N ALA A 214 -21.58 27.04 18.27
CA ALA A 214 -21.98 28.39 18.60
C ALA A 214 -21.24 28.95 19.84
N GLY A 215 -20.38 28.15 20.46
CA GLY A 215 -19.66 28.50 21.69
C GLY A 215 -20.47 28.32 22.96
N SER A 216 -21.64 27.67 22.91
CA SER A 216 -22.46 27.39 24.08
C SER A 216 -21.90 26.19 24.84
N LEU A 217 -21.83 26.27 26.17
CA LEU A 217 -21.42 25.15 27.00
C LEU A 217 -22.48 24.04 26.94
N VAL A 218 -22.09 22.87 26.46
CA VAL A 218 -22.94 21.68 26.34
C VAL A 218 -22.79 20.78 27.56
N ALA A 219 -21.56 20.57 28.02
CA ALA A 219 -21.27 19.69 29.14
C ALA A 219 -20.01 20.10 29.91
N ASP A 220 -20.02 19.84 31.22
CA ASP A 220 -18.86 19.87 32.10
C ASP A 220 -18.56 18.42 32.53
N LEU A 221 -17.45 17.88 32.02
CA LEU A 221 -17.10 16.47 32.14
C LEU A 221 -16.41 16.26 33.49
N SER A 222 -17.19 15.80 34.48
CA SER A 222 -16.65 15.51 35.81
C SER A 222 -15.65 14.36 35.77
N SER A 223 -14.41 14.62 36.21
CA SER A 223 -13.36 13.60 36.29
C SER A 223 -13.56 12.68 37.50
N SER A 224 -13.37 11.38 37.30
CA SER A 224 -13.26 10.40 38.36
C SER A 224 -11.95 10.55 39.15
N ALA A 225 -11.84 9.87 40.28
CA ALA A 225 -10.59 9.81 41.05
C ALA A 225 -9.42 9.19 40.27
N GLU A 226 -9.70 8.42 39.21
CA GLU A 226 -8.71 7.81 38.32
C GLU A 226 -8.32 8.73 37.14
N GLY A 227 -8.79 9.98 37.12
CA GLY A 227 -8.50 10.92 36.03
C GLY A 227 -9.21 10.57 34.72
N ARG A 228 -10.40 9.95 34.80
CA ARG A 228 -11.23 9.60 33.64
C ARG A 228 -12.50 10.43 33.61
N ALA A 229 -12.95 10.83 32.43
CA ALA A 229 -14.24 11.48 32.24
C ALA A 229 -14.91 10.95 30.98
N SER A 230 -16.25 10.89 30.97
CA SER A 230 -17.00 10.43 29.80
C SER A 230 -18.30 11.22 29.66
N TYR A 231 -18.72 11.45 28.42
CA TYR A 231 -19.98 12.09 28.09
C TYR A 231 -20.52 11.60 26.75
N THR A 232 -21.80 11.22 26.73
CA THR A 232 -22.50 10.79 25.51
C THR A 232 -23.47 11.87 25.05
N LEU A 233 -23.23 12.39 23.85
CA LEU A 233 -24.11 13.32 23.14
C LEU A 233 -25.17 12.53 22.36
N PRO A 234 -26.47 12.78 22.58
CA PRO A 234 -27.53 12.12 21.81
C PRO A 234 -27.53 12.61 20.36
N PRO A 235 -27.99 11.81 19.37
CA PRO A 235 -28.05 12.19 17.96
C PRO A 235 -28.75 13.55 17.73
N GLY A 236 -28.31 14.31 16.73
CA GLY A 236 -28.92 15.61 16.39
C GLY A 236 -28.11 16.43 15.39
N SER A 237 -28.66 17.59 14.99
CA SER A 237 -27.95 18.54 14.13
C SER A 237 -26.75 19.15 14.88
N ARG A 238 -25.60 19.30 14.21
CA ARG A 238 -24.32 19.72 14.83
C ARG A 238 -23.79 21.08 14.42
N GLY A 239 -24.50 21.83 13.58
CA GLY A 239 -23.96 23.04 12.98
C GLY A 239 -22.81 22.76 12.01
N ILE A 240 -22.27 23.80 11.38
CA ILE A 240 -21.23 23.70 10.34
C ILE A 240 -19.81 23.98 10.91
N GLY A 241 -19.73 24.61 12.08
CA GLY A 241 -18.46 24.96 12.74
C GLY A 241 -17.90 23.85 13.65
N PRO A 242 -16.62 23.94 14.04
CA PRO A 242 -16.02 22.99 14.96
C PRO A 242 -16.62 23.12 16.36
N TRP A 243 -16.79 21.97 17.01
CA TRP A 243 -17.01 21.88 18.44
C TRP A 243 -15.68 21.99 19.16
N ARG A 244 -15.69 22.37 20.44
CA ARG A 244 -14.47 22.56 21.24
C ARG A 244 -14.55 21.81 22.56
N LEU A 245 -13.60 20.92 22.79
CA LEU A 245 -13.34 20.30 24.09
C LEU A 245 -12.15 21.02 24.76
N HIS A 246 -12.43 21.78 25.81
CA HIS A 246 -11.46 22.57 26.55
C HIS A 246 -10.92 21.79 27.75
N PHE A 247 -9.60 21.80 27.92
CA PHE A 247 -8.89 21.16 29.02
C PHE A 247 -8.17 22.22 29.87
N PRO A 248 -8.42 22.26 31.20
CA PRO A 248 -7.67 23.13 32.11
C PRO A 248 -6.17 22.85 32.14
N SER A 249 -5.77 21.61 31.84
CA SER A 249 -4.40 21.11 31.76
C SER A 249 -4.26 20.26 30.49
N GLY A 250 -3.25 20.52 29.67
CA GLY A 250 -3.01 19.92 28.36
C GLY A 250 -2.44 18.50 28.44
N GLN A 251 -2.88 17.72 29.42
CA GLN A 251 -2.53 16.32 29.59
C GLN A 251 -3.81 15.47 29.57
N ALA A 252 -4.00 14.71 28.49
CA ALA A 252 -5.16 13.83 28.31
C ALA A 252 -4.94 12.84 27.15
N ILE A 253 -5.63 11.71 27.20
CA ILE A 253 -5.88 10.81 26.08
C ILE A 253 -7.36 10.93 25.74
N VAL A 254 -7.68 11.33 24.51
CA VAL A 254 -9.04 11.71 24.11
C VAL A 254 -9.55 10.78 23.01
N HIS A 255 -10.71 10.19 23.24
CA HIS A 255 -11.46 9.40 22.28
C HIS A 255 -12.80 10.08 21.97
N ILE A 256 -13.11 10.25 20.70
CA ILE A 256 -14.34 10.88 20.20
C ILE A 256 -14.87 10.04 19.04
N ASP A 257 -16.11 9.56 19.14
CA ASP A 257 -16.73 8.84 18.02
C ASP A 257 -16.94 9.75 16.80
N GLY A 258 -16.60 9.24 15.62
CA GLY A 258 -16.54 9.98 14.35
C GLY A 258 -15.24 10.75 14.11
N VAL A 259 -14.33 10.84 15.10
CA VAL A 259 -13.05 11.57 14.98
C VAL A 259 -11.86 10.68 15.28
N THR A 260 -11.89 9.87 16.33
CA THR A 260 -10.80 8.96 16.72
C THR A 260 -11.23 7.49 16.77
N ARG A 261 -12.54 7.23 16.63
CA ARG A 261 -13.18 5.92 16.58
C ARG A 261 -14.31 6.02 15.57
N TRP A 262 -14.41 5.10 14.63
CA TRP A 262 -15.41 5.20 13.55
C TRP A 262 -16.25 3.95 13.44
N ASP A 263 -17.46 4.15 12.94
CA ASP A 263 -18.30 3.05 12.46
C ASP A 263 -17.94 2.75 11.00
N SER A 264 -18.11 1.49 10.60
CA SER A 264 -17.80 1.11 9.22
C SER A 264 -18.71 1.84 8.23
N GLY A 265 -18.11 2.43 7.19
CA GLY A 265 -18.82 3.14 6.14
C GLY A 265 -19.11 4.60 6.45
N GLU A 266 -18.55 5.17 7.52
CA GLU A 266 -18.66 6.61 7.77
C GLU A 266 -17.90 7.44 6.71
N PRO A 267 -18.40 8.63 6.32
CA PRO A 267 -17.76 9.47 5.31
C PRO A 267 -16.31 9.86 5.64
N LEU A 268 -16.00 9.98 6.94
CA LEU A 268 -14.70 10.40 7.48
C LEU A 268 -13.99 9.25 8.21
N GLU A 269 -14.36 8.00 7.89
CA GLU A 269 -13.73 6.81 8.49
C GLU A 269 -12.20 6.92 8.34
N ASN A 270 -11.50 6.72 9.45
CA ASN A 270 -10.04 6.73 9.53
C ASN A 270 -9.34 8.09 9.35
N LEU A 271 -10.05 9.21 9.52
CA LEU A 271 -9.48 10.55 9.37
C LEU A 271 -9.55 11.32 10.70
N SER A 272 -8.46 11.32 11.48
CA SER A 272 -8.43 11.93 12.82
C SER A 272 -8.03 13.39 12.84
N LEU A 273 -8.88 14.23 12.23
CA LEU A 273 -8.64 15.66 12.11
C LEU A 273 -9.13 16.46 13.32
N TRP A 274 -8.26 17.31 13.85
CA TRP A 274 -8.58 18.25 14.92
C TRP A 274 -7.71 19.51 14.84
N SER A 275 -7.98 20.50 15.69
CA SER A 275 -7.21 21.74 15.76
C SER A 275 -7.05 22.19 17.22
N PRO A 276 -5.92 22.81 17.60
CA PRO A 276 -5.70 23.30 18.96
C PRO A 276 -6.42 24.62 19.25
N THR A 277 -6.99 25.27 18.23
CA THR A 277 -7.78 26.51 18.37
C THR A 277 -8.93 26.55 17.36
N LEU A 278 -9.97 27.34 17.66
CA LEU A 278 -11.05 27.62 16.70
C LEU A 278 -10.55 28.44 15.49
N ASP A 279 -9.57 29.32 15.71
CA ASP A 279 -9.03 30.22 14.68
C ASP A 279 -8.19 29.51 13.63
N SER A 280 -7.57 28.37 13.99
CA SER A 280 -6.85 27.54 13.04
C SER A 280 -7.73 26.61 12.21
N TRP A 281 -8.98 26.38 12.63
CA TRP A 281 -9.88 25.47 11.91
C TRP A 281 -10.18 25.93 10.48
N PHE A 282 -10.19 25.00 9.52
CA PHE A 282 -10.73 25.19 8.17
C PHE A 282 -11.45 23.91 7.70
N PRO A 283 -12.37 23.99 6.72
CA PRO A 283 -13.27 22.89 6.35
C PRO A 283 -12.59 21.83 5.46
N PHE A 284 -11.43 21.32 5.86
CA PHE A 284 -10.70 20.31 5.07
C PHE A 284 -11.51 19.03 4.83
N HIS A 285 -12.44 18.68 5.70
CA HIS A 285 -13.34 17.52 5.50
C HIS A 285 -14.12 17.63 4.19
N ASP A 286 -14.67 18.81 3.89
CA ASP A 286 -15.43 19.10 2.67
C ASP A 286 -14.49 19.20 1.44
N LEU A 287 -13.25 19.67 1.67
CA LEU A 287 -12.26 20.01 0.63
C LEU A 287 -11.18 18.93 0.41
N ARG A 288 -11.22 17.83 1.15
CA ARG A 288 -10.26 16.73 1.01
C ARG A 288 -10.34 16.24 -0.42
N TRP A 289 -9.20 16.12 -1.08
CA TRP A 289 -9.13 15.73 -2.51
C TRP A 289 -9.89 16.65 -3.47
N MET A 290 -10.12 17.93 -3.13
CA MET A 290 -10.87 18.89 -3.97
C MET A 290 -10.45 18.87 -5.45
N LEU A 291 -9.16 18.65 -5.74
CA LEU A 291 -8.62 18.40 -7.09
C LEU A 291 -7.58 17.28 -7.03
N THR A 292 -7.75 16.27 -7.88
CA THR A 292 -6.83 15.12 -8.02
C THR A 292 -6.63 14.74 -9.49
N PRO A 293 -5.51 14.10 -9.87
CA PRO A 293 -4.33 13.85 -9.04
C PRO A 293 -3.62 15.16 -8.66
N TYR A 294 -2.88 15.16 -7.54
CA TYR A 294 -2.18 16.36 -7.05
C TYR A 294 -1.08 16.83 -8.02
N SER A 295 -0.41 15.88 -8.69
CA SER A 295 0.52 16.12 -9.78
C SER A 295 0.30 15.06 -10.85
N HIS A 296 0.55 15.39 -12.11
CA HIS A 296 0.58 14.43 -13.20
C HIS A 296 1.65 14.76 -14.24
N VAL A 297 2.39 13.75 -14.66
CA VAL A 297 3.49 13.86 -15.62
C VAL A 297 3.23 12.91 -16.80
N VAL A 298 3.34 13.42 -18.02
CA VAL A 298 3.20 12.64 -19.26
C VAL A 298 4.35 12.88 -20.23
N HIS A 299 4.56 11.95 -21.16
CA HIS A 299 5.45 12.10 -22.31
C HIS A 299 4.68 12.51 -23.57
N ALA A 300 5.25 13.45 -24.34
CA ALA A 300 4.71 13.87 -25.64
C ALA A 300 5.80 14.45 -26.54
N MET A 301 5.68 14.28 -27.86
CA MET A 301 6.60 14.92 -28.82
C MET A 301 6.21 16.39 -29.09
N PRO A 302 7.13 17.22 -29.62
CA PRO A 302 6.78 18.56 -30.09
C PRO A 302 5.60 18.54 -31.07
N GLY A 303 4.62 19.42 -30.85
CA GLY A 303 3.38 19.49 -31.64
C GLY A 303 2.30 18.48 -31.26
N GLU A 304 2.56 17.55 -30.33
CA GLU A 304 1.53 16.61 -29.85
C GLU A 304 0.67 17.19 -28.72
N GLN A 305 -0.51 16.61 -28.57
CA GLN A 305 -1.41 16.86 -27.45
C GLN A 305 -1.53 15.63 -26.55
N ARG A 306 -1.82 15.88 -25.27
CA ARG A 306 -2.20 14.85 -24.30
C ARG A 306 -3.41 15.31 -23.52
N GLN A 307 -4.29 14.37 -23.22
CA GLN A 307 -5.42 14.60 -22.32
C GLN A 307 -5.07 14.05 -20.96
N ILE A 308 -5.34 14.85 -19.92
CA ILE A 308 -5.13 14.48 -18.52
C ILE A 308 -6.46 14.65 -17.81
N GLU A 309 -6.93 13.59 -17.18
CA GLU A 309 -8.17 13.63 -16.39
C GLU A 309 -7.89 14.22 -15.01
N LEU A 310 -8.61 15.29 -14.69
CA LEU A 310 -8.64 15.90 -13.37
C LEU A 310 -10.00 15.58 -12.73
N ARG A 311 -10.00 15.10 -11.49
CA ARG A 311 -11.21 14.82 -10.73
C ARG A 311 -11.40 15.86 -9.65
N ILE A 312 -12.54 16.54 -9.72
CA ILE A 312 -13.05 17.48 -8.73
C ILE A 312 -13.98 16.74 -7.79
N HIS A 313 -13.88 16.98 -6.49
CA HIS A 313 -14.66 16.30 -5.47
C HIS A 313 -15.39 17.30 -4.58
N ASN A 314 -16.70 17.09 -4.39
CA ASN A 314 -17.43 17.72 -3.30
C ASN A 314 -17.62 16.71 -2.17
N ASN A 315 -16.72 16.71 -1.20
CA ASN A 315 -16.84 15.83 -0.04
C ASN A 315 -17.76 16.40 1.06
N GLY A 316 -18.31 17.60 0.87
CA GLY A 316 -19.22 18.24 1.80
C GLY A 316 -20.61 17.60 1.86
N THR A 317 -21.49 18.24 2.64
CA THR A 317 -22.88 17.80 2.88
C THR A 317 -23.92 18.64 2.14
N SER A 318 -23.47 19.60 1.34
CA SER A 318 -24.31 20.51 0.53
C SER A 318 -23.74 20.63 -0.87
N ILE A 319 -24.54 21.12 -1.82
CA ILE A 319 -24.04 21.52 -3.15
C ILE A 319 -22.92 22.57 -2.98
N ASP A 320 -21.91 22.50 -3.85
CA ASP A 320 -20.83 23.47 -3.98
C ASP A 320 -20.47 23.70 -5.46
N GLY A 321 -20.03 24.91 -5.77
CA GLY A 321 -19.49 25.30 -7.07
C GLY A 321 -17.96 25.33 -7.02
N PHE A 322 -17.32 24.91 -8.11
CA PHE A 322 -15.88 24.88 -8.22
C PHE A 322 -15.44 25.57 -9.50
N ASP A 323 -14.75 26.70 -9.36
CA ASP A 323 -14.16 27.44 -10.46
C ASP A 323 -12.74 26.92 -10.74
N LEU A 324 -12.42 26.66 -12.00
CA LEU A 324 -11.13 26.17 -12.46
C LEU A 324 -10.43 27.18 -13.36
N ALA A 325 -9.14 27.34 -13.12
CA ALA A 325 -8.24 28.14 -13.93
C ALA A 325 -6.89 27.44 -14.08
N PHE A 326 -6.08 27.90 -15.03
CA PHE A 326 -4.69 27.45 -15.16
C PHE A 326 -3.75 28.64 -15.22
N SER A 327 -2.52 28.45 -14.76
CA SER A 327 -1.47 29.46 -14.85
C SER A 327 -1.03 29.65 -16.30
N GLU A 328 -0.86 30.90 -16.74
CA GLU A 328 -0.13 31.18 -17.98
C GLU A 328 1.32 30.66 -17.86
N GLY A 329 1.79 29.91 -18.85
CA GLY A 329 3.09 29.25 -18.78
C GLY A 329 3.55 28.68 -20.13
N SER A 330 4.68 27.96 -20.11
CA SER A 330 5.26 27.36 -21.32
C SER A 330 4.50 26.14 -21.84
N LEU A 331 3.54 25.63 -21.05
CA LEU A 331 2.65 24.54 -21.44
C LEU A 331 1.24 25.08 -21.69
N PRO A 332 0.82 25.25 -22.96
CA PRO A 332 -0.56 25.55 -23.32
C PRO A 332 -1.54 24.48 -22.81
N VAL A 333 -2.66 24.92 -22.23
CA VAL A 333 -3.73 24.05 -21.70
C VAL A 333 -5.09 24.55 -22.12
N GLU A 334 -5.99 23.62 -22.41
CA GLU A 334 -7.43 23.85 -22.53
C GLU A 334 -8.18 22.92 -21.57
N LEU A 335 -9.17 23.45 -20.84
CA LEU A 335 -10.01 22.66 -19.93
C LEU A 335 -11.39 22.44 -20.56
N THR A 336 -11.97 21.26 -20.38
CA THR A 336 -13.36 20.99 -20.84
C THR A 336 -14.38 21.86 -20.11
N ASP A 337 -14.12 22.16 -18.84
CA ASP A 337 -14.97 22.96 -17.99
C ASP A 337 -14.11 23.91 -17.15
N HIS A 338 -14.54 25.16 -17.07
CA HIS A 338 -13.96 26.18 -16.19
C HIS A 338 -14.77 26.38 -14.90
N ARG A 339 -15.95 25.77 -14.81
CA ARG A 339 -16.79 25.79 -13.63
C ARG A 339 -17.61 24.51 -13.56
N VAL A 340 -17.67 23.88 -12.40
CA VAL A 340 -18.53 22.72 -12.15
C VAL A 340 -19.34 22.93 -10.87
N GLU A 341 -20.61 22.53 -10.89
CA GLU A 341 -21.47 22.50 -9.70
C GLU A 341 -21.70 21.02 -9.34
N LEU A 342 -21.44 20.66 -8.09
CA LEU A 342 -21.47 19.27 -7.64
C LEU A 342 -22.39 19.10 -6.43
N PRO A 343 -23.30 18.10 -6.46
CA PRO A 343 -24.01 17.65 -5.26
C PRO A 343 -23.06 17.12 -4.18
N PRO A 344 -23.56 16.93 -2.94
CA PRO A 344 -22.80 16.29 -1.87
C PRO A 344 -22.32 14.89 -2.29
N ASP A 345 -21.07 14.55 -1.96
CA ASP A 345 -20.44 13.25 -2.22
C ASP A 345 -20.28 12.87 -3.71
N GLU A 346 -20.36 13.85 -4.61
CA GLU A 346 -20.21 13.61 -6.04
C GLU A 346 -18.85 14.11 -6.55
N PRO A 347 -18.17 13.29 -7.36
CA PRO A 347 -17.03 13.74 -8.15
C PRO A 347 -17.44 14.12 -9.58
N ARG A 348 -16.61 14.94 -10.25
CA ARG A 348 -16.68 15.16 -11.71
C ARG A 348 -15.30 15.16 -12.34
N ILE A 349 -15.20 14.55 -13.52
CA ILE A 349 -14.00 14.62 -14.35
C ILE A 349 -14.05 15.89 -15.19
N VAL A 350 -12.94 16.64 -15.17
CA VAL A 350 -12.61 17.75 -16.06
C VAL A 350 -11.35 17.34 -16.81
N THR A 351 -11.38 17.37 -18.13
CA THR A 351 -10.21 16.98 -18.92
C THR A 351 -9.37 18.20 -19.26
N ALA A 352 -8.07 18.13 -18.95
CA ALA A 352 -7.07 19.11 -19.37
C ALA A 352 -6.36 18.60 -20.63
N THR A 353 -6.53 19.29 -21.75
CA THR A 353 -5.77 19.05 -22.97
C THR A 353 -4.51 19.91 -22.95
N VAL A 354 -3.36 19.28 -22.76
CA VAL A 354 -2.05 19.95 -22.79
C VAL A 354 -1.46 19.83 -24.21
N SER A 355 -0.94 20.93 -24.75
CA SER A 355 -0.34 20.97 -26.09
C SER A 355 1.13 21.31 -26.02
N VAL A 356 2.00 20.46 -26.58
CA VAL A 356 3.43 20.74 -26.65
C VAL A 356 3.71 21.69 -27.82
N PRO A 357 4.34 22.85 -27.60
CA PRO A 357 4.70 23.75 -28.69
C PRO A 357 5.56 23.05 -29.76
N PRO A 358 5.33 23.28 -31.06
CA PRO A 358 6.11 22.65 -32.14
C PRO A 358 7.61 22.98 -32.11
N ASP A 359 7.99 24.10 -31.48
CA ASP A 359 9.35 24.57 -31.29
C ASP A 359 10.00 24.12 -29.97
N ALA A 360 9.30 23.34 -29.15
CA ALA A 360 9.86 22.72 -27.96
C ALA A 360 10.97 21.71 -28.34
N SER A 361 12.02 21.64 -27.51
CA SER A 361 13.14 20.73 -27.72
C SER A 361 12.91 19.40 -27.01
N VAL A 362 13.33 18.30 -27.62
CA VAL A 362 13.38 16.99 -26.93
C VAL A 362 14.30 17.11 -25.72
N GLY A 363 13.82 16.65 -24.57
CA GLY A 363 14.46 16.82 -23.27
C GLY A 363 13.89 17.96 -22.43
N ASP A 364 13.09 18.85 -23.03
CA ASP A 364 12.41 19.92 -22.29
C ASP A 364 11.41 19.35 -21.28
N THR A 365 11.21 20.11 -20.20
CA THR A 365 10.12 19.91 -19.25
C THR A 365 9.26 21.15 -19.28
N LEU A 366 8.00 20.98 -19.67
CA LEU A 366 6.99 22.04 -19.67
C LEU A 366 6.02 21.81 -18.52
N THR A 367 5.59 22.86 -17.85
CA THR A 367 4.74 22.76 -16.66
C THR A 367 3.68 23.85 -16.63
N THR A 368 2.57 23.53 -15.99
CA THR A 368 1.50 24.47 -15.66
C THR A 368 0.79 24.01 -14.39
N GLN A 369 0.08 24.92 -13.73
CA GLN A 369 -0.76 24.63 -12.58
C GLN A 369 -2.22 24.78 -12.98
N VAL A 370 -3.05 23.82 -12.59
CA VAL A 370 -4.51 23.96 -12.64
C VAL A 370 -4.98 24.22 -11.23
N SER A 371 -5.60 25.37 -11.01
CA SER A 371 -6.16 25.76 -9.72
C SER A 371 -7.66 25.57 -9.70
N VAL A 372 -8.18 25.19 -8.54
CA VAL A 372 -9.61 25.11 -8.26
C VAL A 372 -9.94 25.97 -7.05
N VAL A 373 -11.11 26.61 -7.05
CA VAL A 373 -11.65 27.39 -5.95
C VAL A 373 -13.04 26.88 -5.59
N SER A 374 -13.27 26.50 -4.33
CA SER A 374 -14.62 26.25 -3.82
C SER A 374 -15.36 27.57 -3.62
N GLU A 375 -16.51 27.75 -4.27
CA GLU A 375 -17.36 28.93 -4.16
C GLU A 375 -17.94 29.07 -2.74
N LYS A 376 -18.36 27.94 -2.14
CA LYS A 376 -18.93 27.90 -0.79
C LYS A 376 -17.91 28.32 0.27
N HIS A 377 -16.66 27.88 0.13
CA HIS A 377 -15.65 28.07 1.16
C HIS A 377 -14.69 29.23 0.86
N GLY A 378 -14.61 29.71 -0.38
CA GLY A 378 -13.63 30.71 -0.81
C GLY A 378 -12.18 30.21 -0.69
N ILE A 379 -11.98 28.90 -0.70
CA ILE A 379 -10.67 28.26 -0.52
C ILE A 379 -10.20 27.70 -1.86
N SER A 380 -8.95 27.98 -2.21
CA SER A 380 -8.30 27.45 -3.40
C SER A 380 -7.24 26.41 -3.10
N THR A 381 -6.99 25.54 -4.07
CA THR A 381 -5.78 24.71 -4.14
C THR A 381 -5.42 24.50 -5.61
N TRP A 382 -4.32 23.80 -5.90
CA TRP A 382 -3.90 23.55 -7.26
C TRP A 382 -3.22 22.20 -7.42
N SER A 383 -3.19 21.72 -8.66
CA SER A 383 -2.46 20.55 -9.10
C SER A 383 -1.47 20.92 -10.20
N ARG A 384 -0.37 20.17 -10.29
CA ARG A 384 0.68 20.40 -11.28
C ARG A 384 0.54 19.45 -12.46
N LEU A 385 0.50 20.00 -13.67
CA LEU A 385 0.63 19.21 -14.89
C LEU A 385 2.01 19.44 -15.50
N LYS A 386 2.66 18.35 -15.92
CA LYS A 386 3.99 18.37 -16.51
C LYS A 386 4.05 17.52 -17.77
N VAL A 387 4.72 18.03 -18.79
CA VAL A 387 5.09 17.26 -19.98
C VAL A 387 6.59 17.14 -20.07
N ARG A 388 7.10 15.90 -20.18
CA ARG A 388 8.48 15.61 -20.58
C ARG A 388 8.50 15.46 -22.10
N VAL A 389 9.15 16.39 -22.80
CA VAL A 389 9.14 16.44 -24.26
C VAL A 389 10.06 15.35 -24.81
N GLY A 390 9.49 14.41 -25.55
CA GLY A 390 10.18 13.23 -26.06
C GLY A 390 9.42 11.93 -25.80
N LYS A 391 9.94 10.83 -26.33
CA LYS A 391 9.43 9.48 -26.07
C LYS A 391 9.85 9.02 -24.67
N PRO A 392 9.00 8.22 -23.99
CA PRO A 392 9.43 7.56 -22.76
C PRO A 392 10.55 6.56 -23.06
N ASP A 393 11.46 6.41 -22.09
CA ASP A 393 12.31 5.22 -21.96
C ASP A 393 11.93 4.57 -20.63
N TYR A 394 11.30 3.40 -20.72
CA TYR A 394 10.80 2.68 -19.57
C TYR A 394 11.71 1.54 -19.13
N ALA A 395 12.90 1.39 -19.74
CA ALA A 395 13.93 0.54 -19.16
C ALA A 395 14.25 1.01 -17.73
N ILE A 396 14.36 0.07 -16.79
CA ILE A 396 14.62 0.40 -15.39
C ILE A 396 15.93 -0.22 -14.91
N ASP A 397 16.75 0.62 -14.29
CA ASP A 397 17.87 0.17 -13.47
C ASP A 397 17.33 -0.22 -12.09
N VAL A 398 17.18 -1.52 -11.85
CA VAL A 398 16.70 -2.02 -10.56
C VAL A 398 17.76 -1.83 -9.46
N PRO A 399 17.38 -1.43 -8.24
CA PRO A 399 16.00 -1.29 -7.78
C PRO A 399 15.34 0.05 -8.10
N LEU A 400 14.02 0.00 -8.34
CA LEU A 400 13.15 1.17 -8.28
C LEU A 400 13.14 1.74 -6.86
N THR A 401 13.78 2.89 -6.66
CA THR A 401 13.86 3.55 -5.36
C THR A 401 12.76 4.60 -5.24
N TYR A 402 11.77 4.32 -4.39
CA TYR A 402 10.65 5.24 -4.20
C TYR A 402 11.02 6.39 -3.27
N ARG A 403 10.48 7.57 -3.56
CA ARG A 403 10.58 8.75 -2.70
C ARG A 403 9.23 9.03 -2.05
N PRO A 404 9.18 9.60 -0.83
CA PRO A 404 7.92 10.01 -0.23
C PRO A 404 7.12 10.89 -1.19
N TYR A 405 5.88 10.48 -1.46
CA TYR A 405 4.92 11.20 -2.33
C TYR A 405 5.31 11.35 -3.81
N GLU A 406 6.47 10.85 -4.25
CA GLU A 406 6.86 10.81 -5.66
C GLU A 406 7.07 9.35 -6.09
N HIS A 407 6.10 8.78 -6.82
CA HIS A 407 6.09 7.38 -7.22
C HIS A 407 6.43 7.27 -8.72
N GLU A 408 5.81 6.35 -9.46
CA GLU A 408 6.19 6.08 -10.85
C GLU A 408 5.84 7.23 -11.79
N ASN A 409 4.68 7.87 -11.58
CA ASN A 409 4.28 8.98 -12.44
C ASN A 409 5.17 10.20 -12.20
N GLU A 410 5.36 10.60 -10.94
CA GLU A 410 6.17 11.78 -10.62
C GLU A 410 7.65 11.57 -11.00
N GLN A 411 8.21 10.39 -10.72
CA GLN A 411 9.63 10.10 -10.97
C GLN A 411 9.92 9.71 -12.43
N PHE A 412 9.06 8.91 -13.07
CA PHE A 412 9.34 8.33 -14.39
C PHE A 412 8.37 8.78 -15.50
N ALA A 413 7.38 9.62 -15.18
CA ALA A 413 6.29 9.97 -16.10
C ALA A 413 5.55 8.74 -16.66
N TYR A 414 5.53 7.67 -15.87
CA TYR A 414 4.88 6.43 -16.23
C TYR A 414 3.37 6.54 -16.04
N THR A 415 2.64 6.28 -17.12
CA THR A 415 1.18 6.23 -17.17
C THR A 415 0.79 4.91 -17.81
N PRO A 416 0.42 3.88 -17.02
CA PRO A 416 -0.05 2.61 -17.57
C PRO A 416 -1.16 2.84 -18.60
N ASP A 417 -0.98 2.28 -19.79
CA ASP A 417 -1.97 2.27 -20.88
C ASP A 417 -2.79 0.97 -20.91
N TYR A 418 -2.66 0.15 -19.86
CA TYR A 418 -3.33 -1.12 -19.65
C TYR A 418 -4.08 -1.12 -18.30
N PRO A 419 -5.10 -1.98 -18.13
CA PRO A 419 -5.82 -2.14 -16.87
C PRO A 419 -4.92 -2.69 -15.77
N ASN A 420 -4.84 -1.96 -14.66
CA ASN A 420 -3.89 -2.23 -13.58
C ASN A 420 -4.56 -2.51 -12.22
N THR A 421 -5.87 -2.73 -12.18
CA THR A 421 -6.61 -3.09 -10.96
C THR A 421 -6.22 -4.49 -10.45
N GLY A 422 -5.98 -5.43 -11.38
CA GLY A 422 -5.56 -6.80 -11.13
C GLY A 422 -4.13 -7.08 -11.59
N GLN A 423 -3.83 -8.34 -11.91
CA GLN A 423 -2.55 -8.77 -12.50
C GLN A 423 -2.83 -9.47 -13.82
N LEU A 424 -1.81 -9.52 -14.69
CA LEU A 424 -1.92 -10.13 -16.02
C LEU A 424 -1.77 -11.65 -15.93
N TYR A 425 -2.71 -12.34 -16.57
CA TYR A 425 -2.69 -13.79 -16.78
C TYR A 425 -2.88 -14.08 -18.27
N PHE A 426 -2.28 -15.16 -18.76
CA PHE A 426 -2.19 -15.41 -20.20
C PHE A 426 -2.86 -16.72 -20.59
N ALA A 427 -3.82 -16.63 -21.51
CA ALA A 427 -4.46 -17.78 -22.12
C ALA A 427 -3.44 -18.64 -22.90
N PRO A 428 -3.79 -19.87 -23.33
CA PRO A 428 -2.88 -20.73 -24.09
C PRO A 428 -2.38 -20.11 -25.40
N ASP A 429 -3.13 -19.20 -26.01
CA ASP A 429 -2.76 -18.42 -27.20
C ASP A 429 -1.94 -17.15 -26.86
N ASN A 430 -1.58 -16.98 -25.59
CA ASN A 430 -0.91 -15.81 -25.01
C ASN A 430 -1.74 -14.53 -24.93
N THR A 431 -3.06 -14.59 -25.14
CA THR A 431 -3.93 -13.41 -24.94
C THR A 431 -3.93 -13.00 -23.46
N PRO A 432 -3.68 -11.72 -23.12
CA PRO A 432 -3.63 -11.25 -21.74
C PRO A 432 -5.02 -10.92 -21.18
N TYR A 433 -5.23 -11.27 -19.91
CA TYR A 433 -6.44 -11.00 -19.14
C TYR A 433 -6.10 -10.43 -17.76
N VAL A 434 -6.96 -9.55 -17.27
CA VAL A 434 -6.90 -9.00 -15.90
C VAL A 434 -8.23 -9.27 -15.21
N ARG A 435 -8.21 -9.83 -13.99
CA ARG A 435 -9.44 -9.97 -13.19
C ARG A 435 -9.81 -8.64 -12.56
N VAL A 436 -11.04 -8.18 -12.77
CA VAL A 436 -11.63 -7.02 -12.07
C VAL A 436 -12.72 -7.47 -11.08
N ASP A 437 -13.26 -6.54 -10.30
CA ASP A 437 -14.20 -6.81 -9.21
C ASP A 437 -15.36 -7.71 -9.67
N ASP A 438 -16.05 -7.36 -10.75
CA ASP A 438 -17.26 -8.04 -11.22
C ASP A 438 -17.09 -8.67 -12.63
N GLY A 439 -15.88 -8.71 -13.17
CA GLY A 439 -15.61 -9.00 -14.58
C GLY A 439 -14.15 -9.37 -14.89
N ILE A 440 -13.80 -9.22 -16.16
CA ILE A 440 -12.42 -9.28 -16.67
C ILE A 440 -12.15 -8.12 -17.62
N ASP A 441 -10.90 -7.69 -17.69
CA ASP A 441 -10.40 -6.94 -18.84
C ASP A 441 -9.64 -7.87 -19.78
N ARG A 442 -9.82 -7.69 -21.08
CA ARG A 442 -9.09 -8.42 -22.12
C ARG A 442 -8.58 -7.48 -23.20
N LEU A 443 -7.47 -7.85 -23.84
CA LEU A 443 -6.89 -7.09 -24.94
C LEU A 443 -7.45 -7.58 -26.27
N GLY A 444 -8.24 -6.74 -26.94
CA GLY A 444 -8.77 -6.98 -28.28
C GLY A 444 -8.04 -6.19 -29.37
N PRO A 445 -8.46 -6.32 -30.65
CA PRO A 445 -7.83 -5.63 -31.78
C PRO A 445 -7.87 -4.10 -31.72
N THR A 446 -8.82 -3.54 -30.97
CA THR A 446 -9.02 -2.09 -30.81
C THR A 446 -8.50 -1.56 -29.48
N GLY A 447 -7.88 -2.40 -28.65
CA GLY A 447 -7.41 -2.07 -27.30
C GLY A 447 -8.10 -2.90 -26.23
N TRP A 448 -7.95 -2.46 -24.98
CA TRP A 448 -8.54 -3.11 -23.82
C TRP A 448 -10.05 -2.89 -23.74
N GLU A 449 -10.78 -3.95 -23.39
CA GLU A 449 -12.21 -3.88 -23.08
C GLU A 449 -12.52 -4.62 -21.78
N THR A 450 -13.45 -4.06 -21.01
CA THR A 450 -13.97 -4.66 -19.78
C THR A 450 -15.26 -5.42 -20.10
N VAL A 451 -15.34 -6.67 -19.66
CA VAL A 451 -16.52 -7.52 -19.80
C VAL A 451 -16.97 -7.99 -18.42
N ASP A 452 -18.23 -7.70 -18.06
CA ASP A 452 -18.87 -8.25 -16.87
C ASP A 452 -19.02 -9.76 -17.00
N THR A 453 -18.95 -10.52 -15.90
CA THR A 453 -19.02 -11.98 -16.03
C THR A 453 -20.38 -12.48 -16.52
N VAL A 454 -21.45 -12.35 -15.74
CA VAL A 454 -22.76 -12.94 -16.07
C VAL A 454 -23.71 -11.81 -16.35
N ASP A 455 -24.31 -11.80 -17.54
CA ASP A 455 -25.23 -10.73 -17.94
C ASP A 455 -26.41 -10.61 -16.96
N GLY A 456 -26.66 -9.39 -16.47
CA GLY A 456 -27.71 -9.08 -15.50
C GLY A 456 -27.46 -9.54 -14.05
N GLU A 457 -26.36 -10.24 -13.75
CA GLU A 457 -26.05 -10.74 -12.41
C GLU A 457 -24.63 -10.38 -11.95
N ARG A 458 -24.52 -9.78 -10.76
CA ARG A 458 -23.22 -9.37 -10.22
C ARG A 458 -22.52 -10.52 -9.49
N TYR A 459 -21.36 -10.94 -10.00
CA TYR A 459 -20.47 -11.89 -9.34
C TYR A 459 -19.15 -11.24 -8.93
N ARG A 460 -19.06 -10.86 -7.65
CA ARG A 460 -17.85 -10.28 -7.10
C ARG A 460 -16.73 -11.30 -6.99
N SER A 461 -15.54 -10.94 -7.45
CA SER A 461 -14.33 -11.74 -7.34
C SER A 461 -14.08 -12.18 -5.88
N VAL A 462 -13.77 -13.48 -5.70
CA VAL A 462 -13.27 -14.04 -4.43
C VAL A 462 -11.74 -14.30 -4.47
N THR A 463 -11.13 -14.15 -5.66
CA THR A 463 -9.69 -14.24 -5.92
C THR A 463 -9.37 -13.45 -7.18
N THR A 464 -8.19 -12.80 -7.22
CA THR A 464 -7.76 -11.99 -8.36
C THR A 464 -7.10 -12.80 -9.48
N LYS A 465 -7.10 -14.15 -9.39
CA LYS A 465 -6.55 -15.03 -10.42
C LYS A 465 -7.52 -15.20 -11.58
N VAL A 466 -6.95 -15.30 -12.79
CA VAL A 466 -7.62 -15.85 -13.97
C VAL A 466 -6.97 -17.20 -14.26
N ALA A 467 -7.79 -18.23 -14.39
CA ALA A 467 -7.36 -19.58 -14.72
C ALA A 467 -7.84 -19.98 -16.12
N PHE A 468 -7.20 -20.98 -16.70
CA PHE A 468 -7.52 -21.46 -18.05
C PHE A 468 -7.69 -22.97 -18.05
N GLY A 469 -8.73 -23.44 -18.76
CA GLY A 469 -8.91 -24.85 -19.09
C GLY A 469 -7.98 -25.30 -20.22
N GLY A 470 -7.97 -26.61 -20.47
CA GLY A 470 -7.10 -27.22 -21.49
C GLY A 470 -7.41 -26.78 -22.92
N ASP A 471 -8.64 -26.37 -23.21
CA ASP A 471 -9.05 -25.88 -24.53
C ASP A 471 -9.02 -24.34 -24.59
N GLY A 472 -8.47 -23.67 -23.57
CA GLY A 472 -8.38 -22.22 -23.46
C GLY A 472 -9.58 -21.54 -22.81
N GLU A 473 -10.49 -22.30 -22.20
CA GLU A 473 -11.65 -21.74 -21.52
C GLU A 473 -11.24 -20.88 -20.32
N ILE A 474 -11.87 -19.73 -20.14
CA ILE A 474 -11.61 -18.84 -19.00
C ILE A 474 -12.37 -19.35 -17.79
N CYS A 475 -11.65 -19.65 -16.71
CA CYS A 475 -12.17 -20.24 -15.49
C CYS A 475 -11.99 -19.27 -14.32
N LEU A 476 -13.08 -18.89 -13.65
CA LEU A 476 -13.07 -17.92 -12.56
C LEU A 476 -13.92 -18.38 -11.36
N LEU A 477 -13.73 -17.73 -10.22
CA LEU A 477 -14.60 -17.86 -9.04
C LEU A 477 -15.22 -16.51 -8.69
N GLY A 478 -16.54 -16.48 -8.49
CA GLY A 478 -17.26 -15.26 -8.14
C GLY A 478 -18.36 -15.52 -7.12
N ARG A 479 -18.70 -14.48 -6.34
CA ARG A 479 -19.72 -14.50 -5.31
C ARG A 479 -20.91 -13.61 -5.69
N SER A 480 -22.09 -14.19 -5.70
CA SER A 480 -23.39 -13.52 -5.75
C SER A 480 -24.09 -13.62 -4.39
N PRO A 481 -25.28 -13.02 -4.20
CA PRO A 481 -26.12 -13.22 -3.00
C PRO A 481 -26.46 -14.70 -2.73
N GLU A 482 -26.50 -15.54 -3.76
CA GLU A 482 -26.84 -16.96 -3.68
C GLU A 482 -25.66 -17.84 -3.22
N GLY A 483 -24.42 -17.34 -3.32
CA GLY A 483 -23.21 -18.06 -2.92
C GLY A 483 -22.04 -17.86 -3.87
N VAL A 484 -21.06 -18.76 -3.79
CA VAL A 484 -19.91 -18.78 -4.71
C VAL A 484 -20.22 -19.71 -5.88
N ALA A 485 -19.89 -19.26 -7.09
CA ALA A 485 -20.02 -20.04 -8.32
C ALA A 485 -18.68 -20.11 -9.06
N TYR A 486 -18.51 -21.21 -9.79
CA TYR A 486 -17.51 -21.36 -10.83
C TYR A 486 -18.05 -20.73 -12.12
N LEU A 487 -17.33 -19.75 -12.64
CA LEU A 487 -17.73 -19.01 -13.84
C LEU A 487 -16.85 -19.49 -15.00
N LEU A 488 -17.48 -19.93 -16.07
CA LEU A 488 -16.80 -20.47 -17.25
C LEU A 488 -17.18 -19.66 -18.49
N SER A 489 -16.19 -19.22 -19.25
CA SER A 489 -16.35 -18.69 -20.61
C SER A 489 -15.60 -19.55 -21.62
N GLU A 490 -16.25 -19.82 -22.75
CA GLU A 490 -15.72 -20.64 -23.86
C GLU A 490 -15.47 -19.80 -25.13
N ASP A 491 -15.78 -18.51 -25.06
CA ASP A 491 -15.83 -17.56 -26.18
C ASP A 491 -14.90 -16.37 -25.91
N GLY A 492 -13.75 -16.63 -25.27
CA GLY A 492 -12.74 -15.61 -25.00
C GLY A 492 -13.20 -14.52 -24.03
N GLY A 493 -14.21 -14.81 -23.19
CA GLY A 493 -14.73 -13.89 -22.20
C GLY A 493 -15.98 -13.13 -22.62
N ASP A 494 -16.58 -13.41 -23.79
CA ASP A 494 -17.81 -12.73 -24.24
C ASP A 494 -19.00 -13.06 -23.35
N THR A 495 -19.13 -14.33 -22.94
CA THR A 495 -20.22 -14.78 -22.06
C THR A 495 -19.71 -15.75 -21.00
N PHE A 496 -20.27 -15.67 -19.79
CA PHE A 496 -20.00 -16.63 -18.73
C PHE A 496 -21.23 -17.41 -18.30
N GLN A 497 -21.02 -18.70 -18.02
CA GLN A 497 -21.98 -19.56 -17.35
C GLN A 497 -21.56 -19.75 -15.89
N ALA A 498 -22.48 -19.50 -14.95
CA ALA A 498 -22.27 -19.75 -13.54
C ALA A 498 -22.72 -21.16 -13.15
N THR A 499 -21.85 -21.91 -12.49
CA THR A 499 -22.17 -23.20 -11.86
C THR A 499 -21.96 -23.09 -10.35
N PRO A 500 -23.02 -23.23 -9.53
CA PRO A 500 -22.89 -23.10 -8.08
C PRO A 500 -21.88 -24.10 -7.48
N VAL A 501 -21.04 -23.62 -6.57
CA VAL A 501 -20.15 -24.46 -5.77
C VAL A 501 -20.92 -24.95 -4.54
N PRO A 502 -20.79 -26.24 -4.12
CA PRO A 502 -21.46 -26.74 -2.92
C PRO A 502 -21.27 -25.82 -1.71
N PRO A 503 -22.34 -25.33 -1.06
CA PRO A 503 -22.23 -24.31 -0.03
C PRO A 503 -21.63 -24.87 1.27
N ARG A 504 -21.06 -23.96 2.08
CA ARG A 504 -20.65 -24.20 3.48
C ARG A 504 -21.24 -23.08 4.33
N ASP A 505 -21.87 -23.43 5.44
CA ASP A 505 -22.47 -22.48 6.38
C ASP A 505 -21.41 -21.93 7.35
N THR A 506 -20.49 -21.11 6.83
CA THR A 506 -19.44 -20.47 7.62
C THR A 506 -19.18 -19.05 7.12
N LYS A 507 -18.70 -18.18 8.02
CA LYS A 507 -18.47 -16.76 7.70
C LYS A 507 -17.17 -16.51 6.94
N ARG A 508 -16.13 -17.32 7.15
CA ARG A 508 -14.80 -17.11 6.56
C ARG A 508 -14.40 -18.30 5.69
N GLN A 509 -14.15 -17.98 4.43
CA GLN A 509 -13.69 -18.91 3.41
C GLN A 509 -12.65 -18.20 2.55
N GLN A 510 -11.58 -18.90 2.23
CA GLN A 510 -10.53 -18.46 1.32
C GLN A 510 -10.44 -19.45 0.16
N TRP A 511 -10.06 -18.93 -1.01
CA TRP A 511 -10.14 -19.67 -2.27
C TRP A 511 -8.86 -19.49 -3.05
N ASP A 512 -8.45 -20.55 -3.74
CA ASP A 512 -7.43 -20.46 -4.78
C ASP A 512 -7.83 -21.30 -6.00
N ILE A 513 -7.47 -20.85 -7.19
CA ILE A 513 -7.73 -21.52 -8.46
C ILE A 513 -6.42 -21.64 -9.24
N GLU A 514 -6.21 -22.76 -9.92
CA GLU A 514 -4.97 -23.00 -10.64
C GLU A 514 -4.77 -22.01 -11.79
N GLN A 515 -3.81 -21.10 -11.64
CA GLN A 515 -3.31 -20.25 -12.72
C GLN A 515 -2.16 -20.92 -13.48
N PHE A 516 -1.85 -20.42 -14.67
CA PHE A 516 -0.63 -20.77 -15.37
C PHE A 516 0.60 -20.21 -14.64
N ALA A 517 1.54 -21.08 -14.31
CA ALA A 517 2.80 -20.80 -13.63
C ALA A 517 4.02 -21.33 -14.42
N GLY A 518 3.83 -21.63 -15.71
CA GLY A 518 4.88 -21.91 -16.69
C GLY A 518 4.86 -23.34 -17.27
N ALA A 519 5.18 -24.39 -16.51
CA ALA A 519 5.12 -25.76 -17.06
C ALA A 519 3.81 -26.51 -16.77
N ASN A 520 2.93 -25.98 -15.90
CA ASN A 520 1.62 -26.60 -15.66
C ASN A 520 0.70 -26.35 -16.86
N ASN A 521 0.04 -27.42 -17.30
CA ASN A 521 -0.88 -27.38 -18.43
C ASN A 521 -2.06 -28.31 -18.11
N PRO A 522 -3.10 -27.81 -17.42
CA PRO A 522 -4.25 -28.63 -17.06
C PRO A 522 -4.96 -29.07 -18.35
N PRO A 523 -5.13 -30.38 -18.62
CA PRO A 523 -5.80 -30.85 -19.84
C PRO A 523 -7.34 -30.73 -19.76
N ARG A 524 -7.88 -30.13 -18.69
CA ARG A 524 -9.31 -30.01 -18.39
C ARG A 524 -9.57 -28.66 -17.73
N LEU A 525 -10.82 -28.40 -17.33
CA LEU A 525 -11.19 -27.23 -16.55
C LEU A 525 -10.31 -27.08 -15.29
N ALA A 526 -9.97 -25.83 -14.99
CA ALA A 526 -9.04 -25.50 -13.91
C ALA A 526 -9.58 -25.96 -12.54
N PRO A 527 -8.80 -26.76 -11.77
CA PRO A 527 -9.15 -27.12 -10.41
C PRO A 527 -9.03 -25.91 -9.48
N PHE A 528 -9.73 -25.99 -8.34
CA PHE A 528 -9.66 -24.97 -7.29
C PHE A 528 -9.75 -25.60 -5.91
N VAL A 529 -9.33 -24.85 -4.90
CA VAL A 529 -9.41 -25.23 -3.49
C VAL A 529 -10.22 -24.21 -2.70
N ARG A 530 -10.84 -24.69 -1.63
CA ARG A 530 -11.50 -23.89 -0.61
C ARG A 530 -10.90 -24.22 0.75
N ALA A 531 -10.42 -23.21 1.46
CA ALA A 531 -10.19 -23.28 2.90
C ALA A 531 -11.43 -22.71 3.61
N THR A 532 -12.03 -23.48 4.51
CA THR A 532 -13.20 -23.09 5.30
C THR A 532 -12.82 -23.07 6.78
N GLU A 533 -12.91 -21.91 7.43
CA GLU A 533 -12.55 -21.80 8.85
C GLU A 533 -13.54 -22.62 9.70
N THR A 534 -13.02 -23.62 10.39
CA THR A 534 -13.78 -24.57 11.23
C THR A 534 -13.26 -24.62 12.67
N GLY A 535 -12.07 -24.11 12.93
CA GLY A 535 -11.52 -23.97 14.27
C GLY A 535 -12.13 -22.82 15.07
N GLU A 536 -12.01 -22.93 16.39
CA GLU A 536 -12.32 -21.84 17.30
C GLU A 536 -11.26 -20.74 17.22
N TYR A 537 -11.69 -19.49 17.39
CA TYR A 537 -10.79 -18.33 17.43
C TYR A 537 -9.92 -18.38 18.69
N ASP A 538 -8.60 -18.39 18.49
CA ASP A 538 -7.62 -18.32 19.56
C ASP A 538 -7.05 -16.88 19.67
N PRO A 539 -7.42 -16.09 20.69
CA PRO A 539 -6.92 -14.73 20.83
C PRO A 539 -5.43 -14.64 21.15
N ASN A 540 -4.82 -15.69 21.70
CA ASN A 540 -3.38 -15.73 22.00
C ASN A 540 -2.56 -16.06 20.76
N ASN A 541 -3.15 -16.77 19.81
CA ASN A 541 -2.57 -17.09 18.51
C ASN A 541 -3.49 -16.57 17.40
N PHE A 542 -3.73 -15.27 17.35
CA PHE A 542 -4.77 -14.68 16.48
C PHE A 542 -4.59 -14.93 14.97
N TRP A 543 -3.38 -15.27 14.51
CA TRP A 543 -3.10 -15.70 13.13
C TRP A 543 -3.37 -17.19 12.88
N ARG A 544 -3.62 -17.97 13.93
CA ARG A 544 -3.95 -19.39 13.88
C ARG A 544 -5.39 -19.58 13.45
N HIS A 545 -5.59 -19.68 12.14
CA HIS A 545 -6.89 -20.02 11.57
C HIS A 545 -6.88 -21.50 11.19
N VAL A 546 -7.68 -22.33 11.86
CA VAL A 546 -7.78 -23.76 11.50
C VAL A 546 -8.94 -23.95 10.53
N ASN A 547 -8.65 -24.60 9.41
CA ASN A 547 -9.57 -24.73 8.29
C ASN A 547 -9.68 -26.18 7.80
N ASP A 548 -10.88 -26.53 7.34
CA ASP A 548 -11.06 -27.63 6.39
C ASP A 548 -10.56 -27.15 5.01
N LEU A 549 -9.62 -27.89 4.42
CA LEU A 549 -9.15 -27.67 3.05
C LEU A 549 -9.77 -28.70 2.11
N GLU A 550 -10.46 -28.23 1.08
CA GLU A 550 -11.16 -29.06 0.11
C GLU A 550 -10.67 -28.76 -1.31
N LEU A 551 -10.47 -29.81 -2.11
CA LEU A 551 -10.18 -29.75 -3.54
C LEU A 551 -11.44 -29.99 -4.35
N PHE A 552 -11.61 -29.21 -5.42
CA PHE A 552 -12.67 -29.36 -6.41
C PHE A 552 -12.08 -29.57 -7.80
N LEU A 553 -12.71 -30.46 -8.56
CA LEU A 553 -12.28 -30.86 -9.89
C LEU A 553 -13.46 -30.73 -10.86
N PRO A 554 -13.75 -29.52 -11.36
CA PRO A 554 -14.81 -29.33 -12.33
C PRO A 554 -14.63 -30.22 -13.56
N GLU A 555 -15.73 -30.82 -14.03
CA GLU A 555 -15.77 -31.65 -15.22
C GLU A 555 -16.90 -31.21 -16.15
N ARG A 556 -16.69 -31.41 -17.45
CA ARG A 556 -17.74 -31.23 -18.46
C ARG A 556 -18.41 -32.57 -18.72
N ILE A 557 -19.70 -32.67 -18.43
CA ILE A 557 -20.51 -33.87 -18.67
C ILE A 557 -21.68 -33.47 -19.55
N ALA A 558 -21.74 -34.03 -20.76
CA ALA A 558 -22.80 -33.75 -21.75
C ALA A 558 -23.01 -32.24 -22.01
N GLY A 559 -21.91 -31.48 -22.10
CA GLY A 559 -21.93 -30.04 -22.38
C GLY A 559 -22.29 -29.15 -21.18
N LYS A 560 -22.40 -29.71 -19.96
CA LYS A 560 -22.63 -28.93 -18.73
C LYS A 560 -21.45 -29.08 -17.79
N VAL A 561 -21.13 -28.01 -17.06
CA VAL A 561 -20.14 -28.05 -15.99
C VAL A 561 -20.74 -28.70 -14.75
N PHE A 562 -20.00 -29.62 -14.16
CA PHE A 562 -20.32 -30.27 -12.91
C PHE A 562 -19.14 -30.11 -11.95
N ILE A 563 -19.37 -29.50 -10.77
CA ILE A 563 -18.32 -29.22 -9.78
C ILE A 563 -17.90 -30.46 -9.01
N GLY A 564 -18.82 -31.41 -8.79
CA GLY A 564 -18.59 -32.60 -7.98
C GLY A 564 -18.59 -32.33 -6.48
N ASP A 565 -18.50 -33.42 -5.72
CA ASP A 565 -18.34 -33.37 -4.26
C ASP A 565 -16.91 -32.94 -3.91
N PRO A 566 -16.72 -32.16 -2.82
CA PRO A 566 -15.39 -31.77 -2.36
C PRO A 566 -14.55 -32.97 -1.93
N ILE A 567 -13.27 -32.94 -2.29
CA ILE A 567 -12.28 -33.89 -1.78
C ILE A 567 -11.58 -33.24 -0.58
N LEU A 568 -11.85 -33.73 0.62
CA LEU A 568 -11.21 -33.24 1.85
C LEU A 568 -9.72 -33.61 1.86
N LEU A 569 -8.85 -32.61 1.96
CA LEU A 569 -7.39 -32.77 2.01
C LEU A 569 -6.86 -32.70 3.45
N SER A 570 -7.41 -31.79 4.25
CA SER A 570 -7.00 -31.59 5.64
C SER A 570 -8.11 -30.91 6.45
N THR A 571 -8.13 -31.16 7.76
CA THR A 571 -8.95 -30.45 8.75
C THR A 571 -8.11 -29.53 9.64
N GLN A 572 -6.83 -29.36 9.30
CA GLN A 572 -5.86 -28.61 10.08
C GLN A 572 -5.23 -27.46 9.28
N ALA A 573 -5.75 -27.07 8.12
CA ALA A 573 -5.06 -26.09 7.27
C ALA A 573 -5.05 -24.68 7.88
N ILE A 574 -3.95 -23.92 7.73
CA ILE A 574 -3.82 -22.53 8.26
C ILE A 574 -4.64 -21.47 7.50
N GLY A 575 -5.32 -21.86 6.43
CA GLY A 575 -6.00 -20.95 5.49
C GLY A 575 -5.09 -20.52 4.34
N ILE A 576 -5.62 -19.68 3.43
CA ILE A 576 -4.88 -19.20 2.25
C ILE A 576 -4.71 -17.68 2.34
N SER A 577 -3.48 -17.21 2.52
CA SER A 577 -3.15 -15.78 2.50
C SER A 577 -2.91 -15.29 1.08
N SER A 578 -3.83 -14.48 0.57
CA SER A 578 -3.87 -14.05 -0.84
C SER A 578 -3.73 -12.54 -1.05
N HIS A 579 -3.33 -11.74 -0.05
CA HIS A 579 -3.18 -10.29 -0.25
C HIS A 579 -1.83 -9.90 -0.89
N SER A 580 -0.75 -10.65 -0.69
CA SER A 580 0.59 -10.38 -1.24
C SER A 580 1.32 -11.69 -1.62
N GLY A 581 2.13 -11.70 -2.67
CA GLY A 581 2.64 -12.93 -3.32
C GLY A 581 1.58 -13.72 -4.10
N ILE A 582 0.48 -14.12 -3.44
CA ILE A 582 -0.50 -15.15 -3.86
C ILE A 582 0.27 -16.38 -4.35
N PRO A 583 0.72 -17.21 -3.40
CA PRO A 583 1.29 -18.51 -3.72
C PRO A 583 0.36 -19.33 -4.64
N SER A 584 0.96 -20.22 -5.41
CA SER A 584 0.23 -21.25 -6.16
C SER A 584 -0.04 -22.42 -5.23
N ALA A 585 -1.31 -22.69 -4.90
CA ALA A 585 -1.68 -23.88 -4.13
C ALA A 585 -1.77 -25.15 -4.99
N LEU A 586 -1.83 -25.00 -6.31
CA LEU A 586 -2.18 -26.04 -7.28
C LEU A 586 -1.20 -26.03 -8.46
N ALA A 587 -0.84 -27.22 -8.94
CA ALA A 587 -0.18 -27.42 -10.23
C ALA A 587 -0.64 -28.74 -10.86
N SER A 588 -1.13 -28.70 -12.09
CA SER A 588 -1.62 -29.86 -12.83
C SER A 588 -0.79 -30.12 -14.08
N GLN A 589 -0.60 -31.41 -14.38
CA GLN A 589 0.00 -31.85 -15.63
C GLN A 589 -0.54 -33.24 -15.98
N GLY A 590 -1.11 -33.37 -17.17
CA GLY A 590 -1.89 -34.56 -17.52
C GLY A 590 -3.04 -34.78 -16.52
N ASP A 591 -3.31 -36.03 -16.14
CA ASP A 591 -4.37 -36.37 -15.19
C ASP A 591 -3.97 -36.19 -13.71
N ARG A 592 -2.81 -35.58 -13.44
CA ARG A 592 -2.31 -35.33 -12.08
C ARG A 592 -2.65 -33.92 -11.65
N VAL A 593 -3.13 -33.79 -10.42
CA VAL A 593 -3.29 -32.51 -9.72
C VAL A 593 -2.46 -32.57 -8.45
N HIS A 594 -1.50 -31.67 -8.31
CA HIS A 594 -0.64 -31.55 -7.13
C HIS A 594 -1.12 -30.38 -6.28
N ILE A 595 -1.28 -30.61 -4.98
CA ILE A 595 -1.85 -29.63 -4.05
C ILE A 595 -0.90 -29.46 -2.89
N ILE A 596 -0.59 -28.21 -2.54
CA ILE A 596 0.25 -27.85 -1.39
C ILE A 596 -0.54 -27.03 -0.37
N TRP A 597 -0.30 -27.25 0.92
CA TRP A 597 -0.88 -26.46 2.01
C TRP A 597 -0.02 -26.50 3.28
N GLY A 598 -0.25 -25.55 4.18
CA GLY A 598 0.30 -25.56 5.53
C GLY A 598 -0.74 -26.02 6.55
N GLU A 599 -0.32 -26.69 7.62
CA GLU A 599 -1.21 -27.07 8.73
C GLU A 599 -0.88 -26.34 10.02
N ALA A 600 -1.91 -25.99 10.78
CA ALA A 600 -1.79 -25.47 12.13
C ALA A 600 -1.16 -26.54 13.02
N THR A 601 -0.33 -26.09 13.94
CA THR A 601 0.30 -26.93 14.96
C THR A 601 -0.46 -26.80 16.28
N ASP A 602 -0.05 -27.62 17.25
CA ASP A 602 -0.46 -27.43 18.64
C ASP A 602 -0.01 -26.03 19.10
N PRO A 603 -0.93 -25.18 19.61
CA PRO A 603 -0.55 -23.86 20.14
C PRO A 603 0.41 -23.95 21.34
N ASP A 604 0.39 -25.06 22.10
CA ASP A 604 1.32 -25.31 23.21
C ASP A 604 2.57 -26.11 22.76
N GLY A 605 2.65 -26.39 21.46
CA GLY A 605 3.74 -27.11 20.82
C GLY A 605 5.03 -26.28 20.68
N HIS A 606 6.09 -26.96 20.23
CA HIS A 606 7.42 -26.38 20.04
C HIS A 606 7.88 -26.50 18.58
N GLU A 607 6.94 -26.68 17.65
CA GLU A 607 7.22 -26.75 16.23
C GLU A 607 7.90 -25.46 15.75
N PRO A 608 8.94 -25.56 14.91
CA PRO A 608 9.70 -24.40 14.46
C PRO A 608 8.93 -23.52 13.48
N GLY A 609 7.78 -23.97 12.97
CA GLY A 609 6.99 -23.30 11.96
C GLY A 609 5.72 -24.05 11.61
N VAL A 610 4.98 -23.52 10.63
CA VAL A 610 3.87 -24.21 9.98
C VAL A 610 4.42 -25.36 9.12
N PRO A 611 4.10 -26.64 9.39
CA PRO A 611 4.46 -27.73 8.51
C PRO A 611 3.71 -27.62 7.18
N ALA A 612 4.45 -27.68 6.08
CA ALA A 612 3.90 -27.71 4.74
C ALA A 612 3.85 -29.15 4.20
N TYR A 613 2.76 -29.46 3.49
CA TYR A 613 2.49 -30.77 2.91
C TYR A 613 2.07 -30.66 1.45
N VAL A 614 2.38 -31.71 0.67
CA VAL A 614 1.92 -31.88 -0.70
C VAL A 614 1.19 -33.21 -0.85
N ALA A 615 0.11 -33.24 -1.62
CA ALA A 615 -0.53 -34.48 -2.07
C ALA A 615 -0.76 -34.47 -3.59
N THR A 616 -0.86 -35.66 -4.19
CA THR A 616 -1.18 -35.83 -5.61
C THR A 616 -2.50 -36.57 -5.77
N TYR A 617 -3.43 -35.95 -6.49
CA TYR A 617 -4.67 -36.58 -6.92
C TYR A 617 -4.55 -37.08 -8.37
N ASP A 618 -5.09 -38.27 -8.62
CA ASP A 618 -5.18 -38.89 -9.94
C ASP A 618 -6.63 -38.82 -10.45
N ARG A 619 -6.88 -38.03 -11.50
CA ARG A 619 -8.22 -37.88 -12.09
C ARG A 619 -8.76 -39.18 -12.68
N ASN A 620 -7.91 -40.08 -13.18
CA ASN A 620 -8.33 -41.36 -13.76
C ASN A 620 -8.69 -42.37 -12.68
N LYS A 621 -7.89 -42.45 -11.61
CA LYS A 621 -8.19 -43.33 -10.46
C LYS A 621 -9.26 -42.76 -9.55
N LYS A 622 -9.56 -41.46 -9.66
CA LYS A 622 -10.46 -40.70 -8.79
C LYS A 622 -10.09 -40.85 -7.32
N SER A 623 -8.79 -40.73 -7.02
CA SER A 623 -8.26 -40.87 -5.67
C SER A 623 -6.97 -40.07 -5.48
N LEU A 624 -6.67 -39.75 -4.23
CA LEU A 624 -5.29 -39.44 -3.83
C LEU A 624 -4.42 -40.67 -4.09
N LEU A 625 -3.16 -40.45 -4.47
CA LEU A 625 -2.21 -41.53 -4.72
C LEU A 625 -1.58 -42.10 -3.44
N GLY A 626 -1.74 -41.41 -2.30
CA GLY A 626 -1.25 -41.81 -0.99
C GLY A 626 -1.45 -40.72 0.06
N GLU A 627 -0.83 -40.90 1.22
CA GLU A 627 -0.80 -39.90 2.29
C GLU A 627 -0.05 -38.63 1.87
N LYS A 628 -0.36 -37.51 2.51
CA LYS A 628 0.31 -36.22 2.31
C LYS A 628 1.81 -36.33 2.63
N ALA A 629 2.66 -35.74 1.80
CA ALA A 629 4.11 -35.73 1.95
C ALA A 629 4.58 -34.42 2.59
N PHE A 630 5.39 -34.51 3.65
CA PHE A 630 5.99 -33.34 4.31
C PHE A 630 7.11 -32.74 3.46
N VAL A 631 7.15 -31.40 3.36
CA VAL A 631 8.15 -30.68 2.54
C VAL A 631 8.93 -29.60 3.29
N GLY A 632 8.69 -29.42 4.59
CA GLY A 632 9.44 -28.50 5.43
C GLY A 632 8.55 -27.65 6.34
N PHE A 633 9.21 -26.87 7.21
CA PHE A 633 8.55 -25.90 8.08
C PHE A 633 8.68 -24.49 7.53
N GLY A 634 7.60 -23.71 7.67
CA GLY A 634 7.54 -22.29 7.39
C GLY A 634 7.40 -21.49 8.69
N PRO A 635 8.46 -20.85 9.22
CA PRO A 635 8.39 -20.12 10.49
C PRO A 635 7.70 -18.75 10.39
N PRO A 636 7.00 -18.28 11.45
CA PRO A 636 6.77 -18.93 12.75
C PRO A 636 5.62 -19.97 12.70
N ALA A 637 5.39 -20.72 13.78
CA ALA A 637 4.25 -21.64 13.83
C ALA A 637 2.92 -20.85 13.85
N ASN A 638 1.85 -21.49 13.37
CA ASN A 638 0.48 -20.97 13.48
C ASN A 638 0.25 -19.56 12.88
N ASP A 639 0.95 -19.24 11.79
CA ASP A 639 0.80 -17.97 11.08
C ASP A 639 0.26 -18.20 9.65
N VAL A 640 -0.95 -17.69 9.36
CA VAL A 640 -1.62 -17.79 8.05
C VAL A 640 -0.77 -17.25 6.89
N HIS A 641 0.15 -16.32 7.16
CA HIS A 641 1.05 -15.78 6.13
C HIS A 641 2.03 -16.84 5.59
N ASN A 642 2.19 -17.97 6.29
CA ASN A 642 3.10 -19.04 5.90
C ASN A 642 2.46 -20.00 4.89
N THR A 643 1.60 -19.46 4.02
CA THR A 643 0.99 -20.17 2.91
C THR A 643 2.09 -20.62 1.93
N PRO A 644 2.29 -21.94 1.72
CA PRO A 644 3.34 -22.45 0.85
C PRO A 644 2.95 -22.37 -0.64
N SER A 645 3.92 -22.56 -1.54
CA SER A 645 3.73 -22.52 -2.99
C SER A 645 4.28 -23.75 -3.69
N ILE A 646 3.65 -24.16 -4.79
CA ILE A 646 4.12 -25.24 -5.66
C ILE A 646 4.16 -24.79 -7.12
N VAL A 647 5.18 -25.23 -7.86
CA VAL A 647 5.24 -25.21 -9.33
C VAL A 647 5.72 -26.57 -9.82
N ILE A 648 5.58 -26.82 -11.12
CA ILE A 648 6.06 -28.05 -11.77
C ILE A 648 7.02 -27.65 -12.89
N ASP A 649 8.02 -28.48 -13.17
CA ASP A 649 8.95 -28.30 -14.30
C ASP A 649 8.49 -29.07 -15.55
N SER A 650 9.20 -28.90 -16.67
CA SER A 650 8.87 -29.56 -17.93
C SER A 650 8.98 -31.09 -17.88
N GLN A 651 9.70 -31.64 -16.91
CA GLN A 651 9.88 -33.07 -16.69
C GLN A 651 8.88 -33.66 -15.70
N GLY A 652 8.08 -32.80 -15.05
CA GLY A 652 7.09 -33.18 -14.07
C GLY A 652 7.58 -33.15 -12.61
N TYR A 653 8.80 -32.71 -12.32
CA TYR A 653 9.23 -32.57 -10.93
C TYR A 653 8.48 -31.44 -10.25
N LEU A 654 8.09 -31.68 -9.01
CA LEU A 654 7.39 -30.71 -8.18
C LEU A 654 8.42 -29.89 -7.42
N HIS A 655 8.29 -28.58 -7.48
CA HIS A 655 9.15 -27.63 -6.78
C HIS A 655 8.30 -26.86 -5.77
N THR A 656 8.72 -26.87 -4.51
CA THR A 656 7.96 -26.26 -3.42
C THR A 656 8.77 -25.20 -2.70
N LEU A 657 8.06 -24.21 -2.17
CA LEU A 657 8.57 -23.27 -1.19
C LEU A 657 7.64 -23.27 0.02
N THR A 658 8.18 -23.42 1.22
CA THR A 658 7.43 -23.13 2.44
C THR A 658 7.17 -21.63 2.52
N GLY A 659 5.97 -21.23 2.94
CA GLY A 659 5.70 -19.83 3.27
C GLY A 659 6.40 -19.45 4.57
N THR A 660 6.67 -18.17 4.80
CA THR A 660 7.25 -17.68 6.06
C THR A 660 6.79 -16.27 6.37
N HIS A 661 6.95 -15.86 7.63
CA HIS A 661 6.73 -14.49 8.07
C HIS A 661 7.98 -13.94 8.75
N GLY A 662 8.87 -13.36 7.93
CA GLY A 662 10.09 -12.67 8.35
C GLY A 662 11.30 -13.60 8.51
N GLN A 663 11.25 -14.79 7.91
CA GLN A 663 12.27 -15.85 8.00
C GLN A 663 12.58 -16.45 6.62
N PRO A 664 13.71 -17.16 6.42
CA PRO A 664 14.04 -17.78 5.14
C PRO A 664 13.03 -18.83 4.68
N PHE A 665 12.64 -18.80 3.40
CA PHE A 665 11.87 -19.89 2.79
C PHE A 665 12.69 -21.18 2.72
N ALA A 666 12.05 -22.32 2.93
CA ALA A 666 12.63 -23.64 2.65
C ALA A 666 12.12 -24.16 1.30
N TYR A 667 13.04 -24.63 0.46
CA TYR A 667 12.79 -25.19 -0.84
C TYR A 667 12.96 -26.71 -0.83
N ALA A 668 12.04 -27.44 -1.46
CA ALA A 668 12.19 -28.87 -1.69
C ALA A 668 11.71 -29.23 -3.11
N ARG A 669 12.36 -30.23 -3.71
CA ARG A 669 11.96 -30.83 -4.99
C ARG A 669 11.49 -32.27 -4.77
N SER A 670 10.47 -32.72 -5.51
CA SER A 670 10.11 -34.14 -5.52
C SER A 670 11.27 -35.01 -6.01
N VAL A 671 11.34 -36.24 -5.53
CA VAL A 671 12.39 -37.20 -5.94
C VAL A 671 12.06 -37.94 -7.23
N GLU A 672 10.77 -38.01 -7.57
CA GLU A 672 10.26 -38.53 -8.85
C GLU A 672 9.31 -37.50 -9.48
N PRO A 673 9.19 -37.49 -10.82
CA PRO A 673 8.24 -36.62 -11.51
C PRO A 673 6.79 -37.07 -11.31
N HIS A 674 5.86 -36.12 -11.41
CA HIS A 674 4.41 -36.30 -11.41
C HIS A 674 3.84 -36.98 -10.15
N THR A 675 4.55 -36.97 -9.02
CA THR A 675 4.06 -37.51 -7.76
C THR A 675 4.72 -36.86 -6.54
N ALA A 676 3.91 -36.60 -5.51
CA ALA A 676 4.39 -36.20 -4.19
C ALA A 676 4.81 -37.41 -3.33
N HIS A 677 4.36 -38.62 -3.67
CA HIS A 677 4.41 -39.78 -2.77
C HIS A 677 5.71 -40.59 -2.86
N ALA A 678 6.56 -40.30 -3.84
CA ALA A 678 7.94 -40.77 -3.83
C ALA A 678 8.78 -40.06 -2.76
N GLY A 679 8.28 -38.93 -2.24
CA GLY A 679 8.98 -38.09 -1.27
C GLY A 679 9.62 -36.87 -1.92
N PHE A 680 10.23 -36.05 -1.08
CA PHE A 680 10.94 -34.83 -1.46
C PHE A 680 12.38 -34.90 -0.98
N THR A 681 13.22 -34.10 -1.62
CA THR A 681 14.57 -33.79 -1.13
C THR A 681 14.51 -33.12 0.25
N GLU A 682 15.58 -33.24 1.02
CA GLU A 682 15.72 -32.53 2.29
C GLU A 682 15.56 -31.00 2.05
N PRO A 683 14.72 -30.30 2.82
CA PRO A 683 14.45 -28.88 2.59
C PRO A 683 15.72 -28.03 2.73
N GLU A 684 16.08 -27.27 1.70
CA GLU A 684 17.17 -26.30 1.73
C GLU A 684 16.65 -24.88 1.92
N LEU A 685 17.29 -24.07 2.75
CA LEU A 685 16.95 -22.65 2.84
C LEU A 685 17.35 -21.94 1.55
N VAL A 686 16.44 -21.13 0.99
CA VAL A 686 16.68 -20.34 -0.23
C VAL A 686 17.87 -19.39 -0.06
N GLU A 687 18.03 -18.81 1.13
CA GLU A 687 19.19 -18.03 1.56
C GLU A 687 19.16 -17.89 3.09
N ASN A 688 20.29 -18.13 3.76
CA ASN A 688 20.38 -17.97 5.22
C ASN A 688 20.13 -16.50 5.63
N ASP A 689 19.49 -16.29 6.78
CA ASP A 689 19.23 -14.97 7.39
C ASP A 689 18.39 -14.00 6.53
N LEU A 690 17.85 -14.46 5.40
CA LEU A 690 16.99 -13.66 4.53
C LEU A 690 15.57 -13.59 5.10
N ARG A 691 15.20 -12.42 5.62
CA ARG A 691 13.91 -12.14 6.30
C ARG A 691 12.74 -12.03 5.31
N SER A 692 12.36 -13.14 4.69
CA SER A 692 11.39 -13.21 3.60
C SER A 692 9.93 -13.37 4.06
N THR A 693 8.99 -12.91 3.23
CA THR A 693 7.54 -13.11 3.38
C THR A 693 6.85 -12.92 2.04
N TYR A 694 5.76 -13.66 1.82
CA TYR A 694 4.92 -13.65 0.61
C TYR A 694 5.66 -14.13 -0.65
N ILE A 695 5.16 -15.21 -1.26
CA ILE A 695 5.80 -15.89 -2.40
C ILE A 695 5.05 -15.55 -3.68
N GLY A 696 5.78 -15.10 -4.70
CA GLY A 696 5.42 -15.23 -6.11
C GLY A 696 6.40 -16.18 -6.79
N PHE A 697 5.91 -17.28 -7.38
CA PHE A 697 6.73 -18.40 -7.83
C PHE A 697 6.23 -18.99 -9.14
N VAL A 698 7.12 -19.03 -10.14
CA VAL A 698 6.85 -19.57 -11.50
C VAL A 698 8.07 -20.37 -11.99
N CYS A 699 7.88 -21.23 -12.98
CA CYS A 699 8.92 -22.08 -13.58
C CYS A 699 8.90 -21.92 -15.10
N ASP A 700 9.96 -21.37 -15.70
CA ASP A 700 10.03 -21.17 -17.16
C ASP A 700 10.23 -22.47 -17.95
N SER A 701 10.16 -22.41 -19.28
CA SER A 701 10.36 -23.58 -20.14
C SER A 701 11.78 -24.17 -20.13
N ASN A 702 12.76 -23.47 -19.55
CA ASN A 702 14.11 -23.96 -19.32
C ASN A 702 14.28 -24.63 -17.94
N ASP A 703 13.18 -24.88 -17.23
CA ASP A 703 13.14 -25.36 -15.85
C ASP A 703 13.86 -24.39 -14.87
N THR A 704 13.89 -23.09 -15.19
CA THR A 704 14.37 -22.04 -14.28
C THR A 704 13.25 -21.62 -13.36
N LEU A 705 13.51 -21.69 -12.06
CA LEU A 705 12.59 -21.23 -11.04
C LEU A 705 12.80 -19.74 -10.79
N HIS A 706 11.72 -18.96 -10.84
CA HIS A 706 11.73 -17.53 -10.57
C HIS A 706 10.93 -17.22 -9.32
N LEU A 707 11.52 -16.44 -8.42
CA LEU A 707 10.97 -16.11 -7.12
C LEU A 707 10.97 -14.59 -6.91
N VAL A 708 9.79 -14.04 -6.63
CA VAL A 708 9.62 -12.67 -6.14
C VAL A 708 8.99 -12.71 -4.75
N PHE A 709 9.46 -11.83 -3.86
CA PHE A 709 9.04 -11.84 -2.45
C PHE A 709 9.31 -10.50 -1.76
N ARG A 710 8.65 -10.28 -0.61
CA ARG A 710 8.98 -9.18 0.29
C ARG A 710 10.12 -9.60 1.21
N THR A 711 11.12 -8.74 1.40
CA THR A 711 12.17 -8.96 2.42
C THR A 711 12.42 -7.72 3.27
N TRP A 712 12.74 -7.93 4.55
CA TRP A 712 13.19 -6.86 5.45
C TRP A 712 14.68 -6.64 5.31
N LYS A 713 15.09 -5.37 5.16
CA LYS A 713 16.50 -4.96 5.20
C LYS A 713 16.71 -3.95 6.32
N SER A 714 17.89 -4.01 6.92
CA SER A 714 18.41 -3.13 7.97
C SER A 714 19.91 -2.93 7.77
N ASP A 715 20.33 -2.89 6.50
CA ASP A 715 21.72 -2.79 6.06
C ASP A 715 22.22 -1.34 5.99
N GLY A 716 21.32 -0.37 6.20
CA GLY A 716 21.59 1.06 6.16
C GLY A 716 21.82 1.63 4.75
N GLU A 717 21.54 0.89 3.68
CA GLU A 717 21.84 1.32 2.30
C GLU A 717 20.92 2.46 1.83
N TYR A 718 19.61 2.36 2.11
CA TYR A 718 18.61 3.36 1.71
C TYR A 718 17.97 4.09 2.90
N HIS A 719 17.93 3.42 4.05
CA HIS A 719 17.42 3.96 5.31
C HIS A 719 18.45 3.68 6.41
N PRO A 720 19.47 4.53 6.60
CA PRO A 720 20.56 4.29 7.55
C PRO A 720 20.11 4.11 9.00
N GLU A 721 18.96 4.69 9.33
CA GLU A 721 18.44 4.84 10.68
C GLU A 721 17.33 3.84 11.04
N GLY A 722 17.02 2.87 10.16
CA GLY A 722 15.90 1.97 10.39
C GLY A 722 15.85 0.77 9.46
N TYR A 723 14.81 -0.03 9.62
CA TYR A 723 14.52 -1.14 8.72
C TYR A 723 13.42 -0.78 7.74
N TYR A 724 13.38 -1.48 6.60
CA TYR A 724 12.45 -1.18 5.51
C TYR A 724 12.15 -2.42 4.65
N ALA A 725 10.97 -2.44 4.03
CA ALA A 725 10.57 -3.52 3.14
C ALA A 725 11.14 -3.33 1.74
N ASN A 726 11.56 -4.43 1.13
CA ASN A 726 12.05 -4.48 -0.25
C ASN A 726 11.23 -5.50 -1.02
N LEU A 727 10.96 -5.22 -2.29
CA LEU A 727 10.54 -6.22 -3.25
C LEU A 727 11.81 -6.82 -3.86
N ALA A 728 11.98 -8.13 -3.72
CA ALA A 728 13.19 -8.83 -4.09
C ALA A 728 12.91 -9.91 -5.13
N TYR A 729 13.95 -10.26 -5.89
CA TYR A 729 13.96 -11.29 -6.91
C TYR A 729 15.14 -12.24 -6.71
N LYS A 730 14.88 -13.54 -6.88
CA LYS A 730 15.88 -14.60 -6.98
C LYS A 730 15.47 -15.56 -8.10
N ARG A 731 16.45 -16.23 -8.69
CA ARG A 731 16.19 -17.36 -9.59
C ARG A 731 17.10 -18.54 -9.25
N LYS A 732 16.65 -19.73 -9.65
CA LYS A 732 17.41 -20.98 -9.59
C LYS A 732 17.29 -21.66 -10.94
N HIS A 733 18.39 -21.67 -11.69
CA HIS A 733 18.47 -22.48 -12.89
C HIS A 733 18.46 -23.97 -12.52
N ARG A 734 17.98 -24.78 -13.47
CA ARG A 734 18.04 -26.22 -13.38
C ARG A 734 19.42 -26.73 -12.95
N ASP A 735 19.42 -27.61 -11.95
CA ASP A 735 20.62 -28.25 -11.39
C ASP A 735 21.72 -27.28 -10.90
N ARG A 736 21.37 -26.01 -10.63
CA ARG A 736 22.26 -24.98 -10.05
C ARG A 736 21.74 -24.50 -8.69
N PRO A 737 22.61 -23.90 -7.85
CA PRO A 737 22.16 -23.23 -6.63
C PRO A 737 21.31 -21.99 -6.94
N TRP A 738 20.59 -21.49 -5.94
CA TRP A 738 19.93 -20.19 -6.01
C TRP A 738 20.94 -19.07 -6.24
N GLU A 739 20.64 -18.14 -7.14
CA GLU A 739 21.43 -16.93 -7.33
C GLU A 739 21.24 -15.95 -6.17
N PRO A 740 22.20 -15.05 -5.90
CA PRO A 740 22.03 -13.97 -4.91
C PRO A 740 20.78 -13.13 -5.15
N MET A 741 20.19 -12.62 -4.08
CA MET A 741 19.03 -11.74 -4.15
C MET A 741 19.34 -10.44 -4.92
N LYS A 742 18.49 -10.11 -5.90
CA LYS A 742 18.42 -8.79 -6.55
C LYS A 742 17.26 -7.98 -5.93
N ARG A 743 17.43 -6.68 -5.71
CA ARG A 743 16.32 -5.78 -5.29
C ARG A 743 15.58 -5.30 -6.53
N LEU A 744 14.27 -5.43 -6.56
CA LEU A 744 13.40 -4.87 -7.61
C LEU A 744 12.87 -3.49 -7.22
N ALA A 745 12.46 -3.31 -5.96
CA ALA A 745 11.95 -2.03 -5.47
C ALA A 745 12.24 -1.80 -3.97
N VAL A 746 12.43 -0.53 -3.60
CA VAL A 746 12.76 -0.06 -2.25
C VAL A 746 11.70 0.91 -1.74
N ALA A 747 11.21 0.69 -0.52
CA ALA A 747 10.14 1.49 0.07
C ALA A 747 10.58 2.95 0.35
N PRO A 748 9.69 3.95 0.19
CA PRO A 748 9.99 5.35 0.48
C PRO A 748 10.09 5.68 1.98
N PHE A 749 9.55 4.81 2.84
CA PHE A 749 9.56 4.97 4.29
C PHE A 749 10.18 3.75 4.99
N THR A 750 10.74 3.98 6.17
CA THR A 750 11.08 2.93 7.15
C THR A 750 9.81 2.29 7.71
N GLU A 751 9.98 1.32 8.61
CA GLU A 751 8.91 0.62 9.32
C GLU A 751 8.10 -0.35 8.45
N TYR A 752 7.03 -0.86 9.03
CA TYR A 752 6.16 -1.83 8.41
C TYR A 752 5.54 -1.30 7.11
N SER A 753 5.63 -2.09 6.06
CA SER A 753 5.10 -1.82 4.73
C SER A 753 4.91 -3.15 3.98
N ILE A 754 4.02 -3.12 2.98
CA ILE A 754 3.66 -4.27 2.17
C ILE A 754 3.87 -3.91 0.71
N TRP A 755 4.44 -4.85 -0.05
CA TRP A 755 4.41 -4.83 -1.51
C TRP A 755 3.32 -5.79 -1.95
N TYR A 756 2.16 -5.30 -2.38
CA TYR A 756 1.03 -6.11 -2.88
C TYR A 756 1.34 -6.72 -4.26
N HIS A 757 2.44 -7.45 -4.32
CA HIS A 757 3.05 -7.97 -5.53
C HIS A 757 2.47 -9.31 -5.95
N ARG A 758 2.57 -9.61 -7.24
CA ARG A 758 2.47 -10.94 -7.87
C ARG A 758 3.55 -11.10 -8.91
N LEU A 759 3.96 -12.35 -9.10
CA LEU A 759 4.74 -12.79 -10.24
C LEU A 759 3.87 -13.68 -11.11
N THR A 760 3.71 -13.32 -12.38
CA THR A 760 3.10 -14.17 -13.42
C THR A 760 4.09 -14.36 -14.57
N ILE A 761 3.84 -15.38 -15.38
CA ILE A 761 4.63 -15.71 -16.56
C ILE A 761 3.69 -15.91 -17.74
N ASP A 762 4.09 -15.47 -18.92
CA ASP A 762 3.33 -15.73 -20.14
C ASP A 762 3.80 -17.00 -20.86
N ARG A 763 3.16 -17.34 -21.99
CA ARG A 763 3.48 -18.54 -22.76
C ARG A 763 4.83 -18.46 -23.50
N ASN A 764 5.49 -17.31 -23.46
CA ASN A 764 6.79 -17.04 -24.08
C ASN A 764 7.91 -16.85 -23.04
N ASP A 765 7.70 -17.33 -21.81
CA ASP A 765 8.63 -17.20 -20.67
C ASP A 765 8.95 -15.77 -20.22
N ARG A 766 8.11 -14.79 -20.59
CA ARG A 766 8.27 -13.41 -20.12
C ARG A 766 7.70 -13.28 -18.72
N LEU A 767 8.43 -12.62 -17.83
CA LEU A 767 8.06 -12.44 -16.43
C LEU A 767 7.37 -11.09 -16.21
N PHE A 768 6.24 -11.11 -15.50
CA PHE A 768 5.46 -9.93 -15.17
C PHE A 768 5.36 -9.81 -13.65
N VAL A 769 5.83 -8.70 -13.10
CA VAL A 769 5.74 -8.41 -11.66
C VAL A 769 4.81 -7.23 -11.45
N SER A 770 3.56 -7.52 -11.08
CA SER A 770 2.56 -6.50 -10.76
C SER A 770 2.57 -6.20 -9.26
N PHE A 771 2.75 -4.95 -8.84
CA PHE A 771 2.86 -4.59 -7.42
C PHE A 771 2.28 -3.22 -7.09
N ASP A 772 1.94 -3.02 -5.82
CA ASP A 772 1.58 -1.72 -5.22
C ASP A 772 2.27 -1.58 -3.86
N TYR A 773 2.53 -0.34 -3.43
CA TYR A 773 3.18 -0.03 -2.16
C TYR A 773 2.17 0.40 -1.11
N TRP A 774 2.24 -0.20 0.06
CA TRP A 774 1.46 0.18 1.23
C TRP A 774 2.37 0.44 2.42
N SER A 775 2.14 1.53 3.14
CA SER A 775 2.93 1.95 4.31
C SER A 775 2.11 1.87 5.59
N THR A 776 2.75 1.54 6.72
CA THR A 776 2.14 1.63 8.04
C THR A 776 1.66 3.05 8.35
N PHE A 777 2.36 4.08 7.88
CA PHE A 777 2.07 5.47 8.21
C PHE A 777 0.74 5.91 7.60
N TRP A 778 -0.22 6.15 8.48
CA TRP A 778 -1.62 6.34 8.10
C TRP A 778 -1.86 7.69 7.43
N PHE A 779 -1.24 8.78 7.91
CA PHE A 779 -1.24 10.10 7.25
C PHE A 779 -0.89 10.03 5.75
N TYR A 780 0.16 9.29 5.39
CA TYR A 780 0.55 9.08 3.99
C TYR A 780 -0.52 8.34 3.18
N ARG A 781 -1.22 7.35 3.78
CA ARG A 781 -2.26 6.58 3.11
C ARG A 781 -3.55 7.38 2.90
N VAL A 782 -3.97 8.17 3.91
CA VAL A 782 -5.22 8.94 3.84
C VAL A 782 -5.09 10.23 3.03
N ASP A 783 -3.89 10.76 2.86
CA ASP A 783 -3.67 11.92 2.00
C ASP A 783 -3.94 11.58 0.52
N HIS A 784 -3.64 10.35 0.09
CA HIS A 784 -3.85 9.93 -1.29
C HIS A 784 -5.29 9.46 -1.56
N TYR A 785 -5.89 9.99 -2.63
CA TYR A 785 -7.18 9.49 -3.12
C TYR A 785 -7.08 8.04 -3.59
N GLY A 786 -8.05 7.21 -3.21
CA GLY A 786 -8.11 5.79 -3.61
C GLY A 786 -7.29 4.81 -2.77
N ASN A 787 -6.77 5.20 -1.60
CA ASN A 787 -5.95 4.33 -0.72
C ASN A 787 -6.59 3.98 0.63
N SER A 788 -7.84 4.41 0.91
CA SER A 788 -8.49 4.27 2.22
C SER A 788 -9.82 3.50 2.15
N PRO A 789 -10.18 2.68 3.16
CA PRO A 789 -11.55 2.22 3.37
C PRO A 789 -12.48 3.41 3.69
N GLY A 790 -13.73 3.39 3.21
CA GLY A 790 -14.61 4.57 3.15
C GLY A 790 -14.67 5.14 1.73
N ARG A 791 -15.34 6.29 1.49
CA ARG A 791 -15.47 6.96 0.17
C ARG A 791 -14.20 6.76 -0.68
N GLY A 792 -14.28 5.86 -1.68
CA GLY A 792 -13.11 5.37 -2.45
C GLY A 792 -12.49 4.07 -1.95
N ARG A 793 -13.28 3.00 -1.79
CA ARG A 793 -12.82 1.64 -1.45
C ARG A 793 -11.67 1.19 -2.37
N ALA A 794 -10.44 1.23 -1.87
CA ALA A 794 -9.42 0.25 -2.23
C ALA A 794 -8.80 -0.29 -0.95
N GLY A 795 -9.01 -1.58 -0.70
CA GLY A 795 -8.25 -2.37 0.27
C GLY A 795 -6.87 -2.76 -0.29
N GLY A 796 -6.15 -1.78 -0.87
CA GLY A 796 -4.98 -1.97 -1.73
C GLY A 796 -5.38 -1.95 -3.22
N GLY A 797 -4.68 -1.18 -4.06
CA GLY A 797 -4.88 -1.23 -5.52
C GLY A 797 -5.32 0.07 -6.23
N GLY A 798 -4.90 1.25 -5.77
CA GLY A 798 -5.06 2.49 -6.55
C GLY A 798 -3.87 2.84 -7.43
N ARG A 799 -2.72 2.18 -7.22
CA ARG A 799 -1.43 2.54 -7.84
C ARG A 799 -0.62 1.32 -8.27
N ARG A 800 -1.30 0.23 -8.66
CA ARG A 800 -0.61 -0.95 -9.15
C ARG A 800 0.00 -0.68 -10.52
N LYS A 801 1.16 -1.29 -10.74
CA LYS A 801 2.05 -1.18 -11.90
C LYS A 801 2.66 -2.54 -12.13
N THR A 802 3.14 -2.75 -13.34
CA THR A 802 3.77 -4.00 -13.75
C THR A 802 5.13 -3.65 -14.32
N ILE A 803 6.15 -4.38 -13.88
CA ILE A 803 7.44 -4.44 -14.57
C ILE A 803 7.53 -5.76 -15.34
N LEU A 804 8.17 -5.72 -16.49
CA LEU A 804 8.34 -6.83 -17.42
C LEU A 804 9.82 -7.18 -17.53
N SER A 805 10.13 -8.47 -17.56
CA SER A 805 11.42 -9.00 -18.01
C SER A 805 11.20 -9.99 -19.14
N SER A 806 11.85 -9.77 -20.28
CA SER A 806 11.80 -10.63 -21.47
C SER A 806 12.99 -11.59 -21.58
N ASP A 807 13.93 -11.54 -20.63
CA ASP A 807 15.21 -12.26 -20.65
C ASP A 807 15.45 -13.09 -19.38
N GLY A 808 14.36 -13.55 -18.74
CA GLY A 808 14.47 -14.43 -17.56
C GLY A 808 14.98 -13.72 -16.30
N GLY A 809 14.73 -12.41 -16.17
CA GLY A 809 15.03 -11.60 -14.98
C GLY A 809 16.41 -10.94 -14.97
N ASP A 810 17.05 -10.78 -16.13
CA ASP A 810 18.32 -10.08 -16.27
C ASP A 810 18.14 -8.58 -16.46
N SER A 811 17.16 -8.17 -17.26
CA SER A 811 16.72 -6.78 -17.43
C SER A 811 15.23 -6.61 -17.15
N TRP A 812 14.83 -5.38 -16.80
CA TRP A 812 13.46 -5.04 -16.47
C TRP A 812 13.06 -3.71 -17.13
N LYS A 813 11.78 -3.57 -17.48
CA LYS A 813 11.17 -2.30 -17.89
C LYS A 813 9.79 -2.12 -17.24
N LEU A 814 9.29 -0.89 -17.15
CA LEU A 814 7.86 -0.63 -16.87
C LEU A 814 7.03 -1.04 -18.10
N LEU A 815 5.93 -1.75 -17.87
CA LEU A 815 5.12 -2.37 -18.93
C LEU A 815 4.35 -1.34 -19.78
N GLU A 816 4.26 -1.59 -21.08
CA GLU A 816 3.33 -0.91 -21.99
C GLU A 816 2.43 -1.94 -22.67
N THR A 817 1.25 -1.53 -23.15
CA THR A 817 0.35 -2.40 -23.92
C THR A 817 1.03 -2.90 -25.20
N ASN A 818 1.91 -2.10 -25.79
CA ASN A 818 2.68 -2.51 -26.97
C ASN A 818 3.72 -3.62 -26.67
N ASP A 819 3.97 -3.94 -25.40
CA ASP A 819 4.78 -5.10 -25.02
C ASP A 819 3.98 -6.40 -25.00
N LEU A 820 2.64 -6.38 -25.06
CA LEU A 820 1.81 -7.56 -24.79
C LEU A 820 1.56 -8.45 -26.01
#